data_AF-A0A350XD58-F1
#
_entry.id   AF-A0A350XD58-F1
#
_cell.length_a   1.000
_cell.length_b   1.000
_cell.length_c   1.000
_cell.angle_alpha   90.00
_cell.angle_beta   90.00
_cell.angle_gamma   90.00
#
_symmetry.space_group_name_H-M   'P 1'
#
loop_
_entity.id
_entity.type
_entity.pdbx_description
1 polymer ?
#
loop_
_entity_poly.entity_id
_entity_poly.type
_entity_poly.pdbx_seq_one_letter_code
_entity_poly.pdbx_strand_id
1 'polypeptide(L)'
;MVSNANPYVRNVPGNPGFKFMPLLTVGDEVPLIEGTVGNFRVVAGRTFAMTGIPDGMGLFETRDNYYVFLNHEIAAVNSQGNPIFSDISSTVPGRIQGARVSLFVFDKNWNPIGGKNLIDRVVDSTGEFVLNTSKGTYVNPANGRELSLTRLCSAYLAESGFVDAKGGSIPVYFIPEETTTNSTTGESPSRSWAVLPDGTAIGLDGFGRFARENTISASQYRATNSDKTVLFSTEDFSNGEVYMFVGQQTAQDPNGFKDGQLYVLRVDGYDGESLPEGIATKATWTPVPKDVALDTTGKVLSDWVDAAGRSTNFRRPEDISEDPNNPGTFYFVTTGTNDKAGGGKATTAAEAENPYGRMYRFTLNSTDPTAPISNFETVLIGGMDTGVSYDNIVVDHKGQILIQEDETAFGGDVMRARAREAGMWLYDIRTDKVTFVAELDESAAGEQFDNTSEPGQWETSGIVEVGKGRNFYLFDVQAHSITSTQDLKGNHVEGGQLILAMWQGPDRLTAKGNELVLGYGGNDFIDASGGTGNNTLYGGQGNDTIIGSTKDLIFGDKGNDLLLAGKACTLYGGLGNDYINASTGAGGNVLYGGQDNDTIIGGSGDRIFGDKGNDVMYAGTGSNTLTGGEGKDQFWIVNAVLPTAACTIADFKAGTDVIGINGLGISNSSSLTITQKGGDVVISYLSKDLAIVNGVQVSVLSNTNFAFG
;
A
#
# COMPACT_ATOMS: atom_id res chain seq x y z
N MET A 1 13.39 4.55 15.15
CA MET A 1 12.47 3.88 16.10
C MET A 1 11.11 3.90 15.45
N VAL A 2 10.45 2.75 15.34
CA VAL A 2 8.98 2.67 15.21
C VAL A 2 8.40 3.33 16.48
N SER A 3 7.30 4.06 16.40
CA SER A 3 6.73 4.74 17.58
C SER A 3 6.49 3.73 18.71
N ASN A 4 6.81 4.12 19.95
CA ASN A 4 6.50 3.29 21.13
C ASN A 4 5.04 3.44 21.59
N ALA A 5 4.26 4.27 20.90
CA ALA A 5 2.84 4.45 21.16
C ALA A 5 2.06 3.17 20.80
N ASN A 6 0.89 3.01 21.42
CA ASN A 6 -0.08 2.04 20.94
C ASN A 6 -0.71 2.56 19.63
N PRO A 7 -1.13 1.66 18.72
CA PRO A 7 -1.88 2.07 17.54
C PRO A 7 -3.21 2.71 17.97
N TYR A 8 -3.56 3.86 17.39
CA TYR A 8 -4.83 4.59 17.64
C TYR A 8 -6.03 3.91 16.95
N VAL A 9 -5.90 2.63 16.65
CA VAL A 9 -6.81 1.82 15.87
C VAL A 9 -6.69 0.38 16.35
N ARG A 10 -7.80 -0.35 16.29
CA ARG A 10 -7.86 -1.75 16.66
C ARG A 10 -8.65 -2.56 15.65
N ASN A 11 -8.40 -3.86 15.61
CA ASN A 11 -9.25 -4.76 14.84
C ASN A 11 -10.64 -4.85 15.48
N VAL A 12 -11.65 -4.97 14.63
CA VAL A 12 -13.01 -5.26 15.09
C VAL A 12 -13.05 -6.66 15.74
N PRO A 13 -13.72 -6.83 16.90
CA PRO A 13 -13.84 -8.12 17.56
C PRO A 13 -14.36 -9.23 16.63
N GLY A 14 -13.64 -10.35 16.54
CA GLY A 14 -14.02 -11.50 15.72
C GLY A 14 -13.55 -11.44 14.25
N ASN A 15 -12.92 -10.35 13.82
CA ASN A 15 -12.33 -10.21 12.50
C ASN A 15 -10.87 -9.68 12.58
N PRO A 16 -9.92 -10.44 13.18
CA PRO A 16 -8.53 -10.00 13.26
C PRO A 16 -7.85 -10.16 11.89
N GLY A 17 -8.01 -9.16 11.02
CA GLY A 17 -7.43 -9.14 9.68
C GLY A 17 -6.03 -8.54 9.64
N PHE A 18 -5.75 -7.55 10.50
CA PHE A 18 -4.55 -6.73 10.40
C PHE A 18 -3.71 -6.72 11.67
N LYS A 19 -2.40 -6.66 11.51
CA LYS A 19 -1.49 -6.19 12.54
C LYS A 19 -1.26 -4.70 12.28
N PHE A 20 -1.66 -3.85 13.23
CA PHE A 20 -1.40 -2.42 13.17
C PHE A 20 -0.05 -2.09 13.80
N MET A 21 0.75 -1.31 13.08
CA MET A 21 2.06 -0.85 13.52
C MET A 21 2.12 0.67 13.43
N PRO A 22 2.13 1.39 14.57
CA PRO A 22 2.24 2.84 14.56
C PRO A 22 3.66 3.25 14.16
N LEU A 23 3.80 3.97 13.06
CA LEU A 23 5.09 4.39 12.54
C LEU A 23 5.58 5.66 13.23
N LEU A 24 4.72 6.69 13.25
CA LEU A 24 5.00 8.00 13.83
C LEU A 24 3.72 8.54 14.48
N THR A 25 3.86 9.14 15.66
CA THR A 25 2.81 9.95 16.30
C THR A 25 3.24 11.41 16.22
N VAL A 26 2.30 12.36 16.23
CA VAL A 26 2.64 13.80 16.26
C VAL A 26 3.64 14.13 17.36
N GLY A 27 4.65 14.93 17.03
CA GLY A 27 5.76 15.27 17.91
C GLY A 27 6.88 14.23 17.94
N ASP A 28 6.70 13.04 17.36
CA ASP A 28 7.81 12.12 17.14
C ASP A 28 8.80 12.71 16.15
N GLU A 29 10.08 12.60 16.48
CA GLU A 29 11.18 13.15 15.71
C GLU A 29 12.03 12.06 15.07
N VAL A 30 12.29 12.21 13.76
CA VAL A 30 13.17 11.35 12.97
C VAL A 30 14.44 12.11 12.57
N PRO A 31 15.52 11.44 12.14
CA PRO A 31 16.70 12.15 11.61
C PRO A 31 16.32 13.11 10.48
N LEU A 32 16.83 14.34 10.52
CA LEU A 32 16.61 15.29 9.43
C LEU A 32 17.35 14.82 8.17
N ILE A 33 16.69 14.86 7.03
CA ILE A 33 17.31 14.63 5.71
C ILE A 33 17.30 15.88 4.84
N GLU A 34 18.31 16.00 3.97
CA GLU A 34 18.41 17.02 2.94
C GLU A 34 18.66 16.36 1.58
N GLY A 35 18.17 16.99 0.51
CA GLY A 35 18.29 16.50 -0.86
C GLY A 35 16.92 16.35 -1.54
N THR A 36 16.90 15.51 -2.56
CA THR A 36 15.73 15.23 -3.42
C THR A 36 15.35 13.76 -3.32
N VAL A 37 14.13 13.41 -3.71
CA VAL A 37 13.66 12.01 -3.71
C VAL A 37 14.66 11.12 -4.47
N GLY A 38 15.09 10.03 -3.83
CA GLY A 38 16.11 9.10 -4.36
C GLY A 38 17.57 9.48 -4.08
N ASN A 39 17.87 10.66 -3.54
CA ASN A 39 19.24 11.10 -3.21
C ASN A 39 19.26 12.01 -1.96
N PHE A 40 19.27 11.38 -0.79
CA PHE A 40 19.25 12.06 0.50
C PHE A 40 20.53 11.87 1.29
N ARG A 41 20.83 12.86 2.15
CA ARG A 41 21.82 12.74 3.22
C ARG A 41 21.16 13.03 4.57
N VAL A 42 21.56 12.30 5.60
CA VAL A 42 21.16 12.59 6.99
C VAL A 42 22.00 13.76 7.51
N VAL A 43 21.35 14.72 8.18
CA VAL A 43 22.00 15.85 8.83
C VAL A 43 22.35 15.47 10.27
N ALA A 44 23.64 15.39 10.57
CA ALA A 44 24.11 14.93 11.87
C ALA A 44 23.59 15.80 13.03
N GLY A 45 22.99 15.16 14.04
CA GLY A 45 22.49 15.81 15.25
C GLY A 45 21.25 16.69 15.04
N ARG A 46 20.57 16.57 13.90
CA ARG A 46 19.34 17.31 13.59
C ARG A 46 18.22 16.34 13.29
N THR A 47 17.01 16.78 13.61
CA THR A 47 15.78 16.01 13.54
C THR A 47 14.68 16.78 12.83
N PHE A 48 13.65 16.06 12.42
CA PHE A 48 12.43 16.58 11.83
C PHE A 48 11.23 15.94 12.53
N ALA A 49 10.27 16.75 12.97
CA ALA A 49 9.10 16.27 13.71
C ALA A 49 7.91 16.02 12.77
N MET A 50 7.14 14.96 13.03
CA MET A 50 5.77 14.86 12.49
C MET A 50 4.90 15.94 13.14
N THR A 51 4.26 16.79 12.33
CA THR A 51 3.24 17.73 12.82
C THR A 51 1.87 17.07 12.76
N GLY A 52 0.90 17.61 13.49
CA GLY A 52 -0.44 17.03 13.54
C GLY A 52 -1.36 17.44 12.42
N ILE A 53 -2.59 16.94 12.56
CA ILE A 53 -3.61 16.84 11.52
C ILE A 53 -3.02 16.17 10.25
N PRO A 54 -2.43 14.95 10.35
CA PRO A 54 -2.04 14.20 9.15
C PRO A 54 -3.27 13.88 8.30
N ASP A 55 -3.10 13.79 6.98
CA ASP A 55 -4.23 13.59 6.06
C ASP A 55 -3.70 12.94 4.77
N GLY A 56 -4.19 13.33 3.60
CA GLY A 56 -3.78 12.91 2.28
C GLY A 56 -2.33 12.51 2.15
N MET A 57 -2.10 11.30 1.62
CA MET A 57 -0.76 10.74 1.55
C MET A 57 -0.43 10.10 0.21
N GLY A 58 0.86 9.83 0.03
CA GLY A 58 1.39 9.12 -1.12
C GLY A 58 2.53 8.20 -0.72
N LEU A 59 2.65 7.07 -1.41
CA LEU A 59 3.73 6.11 -1.18
C LEU A 59 4.50 5.83 -2.48
N PHE A 60 5.81 6.07 -2.45
CA PHE A 60 6.72 5.61 -3.50
C PHE A 60 7.63 4.52 -2.96
N GLU A 61 7.56 3.33 -3.55
CA GLU A 61 8.37 2.18 -3.15
C GLU A 61 9.55 1.99 -4.11
N THR A 62 10.77 1.91 -3.57
CA THR A 62 11.95 1.45 -4.31
C THR A 62 12.40 0.08 -3.81
N ARG A 63 13.48 -0.48 -4.38
CA ARG A 63 14.05 -1.74 -3.90
C ARG A 63 14.42 -1.68 -2.41
N ASP A 64 14.96 -0.55 -1.95
CA ASP A 64 15.60 -0.46 -0.64
C ASP A 64 14.79 0.35 0.37
N ASN A 65 13.90 1.24 -0.08
CA ASN A 65 13.21 2.20 0.80
C ASN A 65 11.72 2.37 0.46
N TYR A 66 10.99 2.92 1.42
CA TYR A 66 9.67 3.53 1.26
C TYR A 66 9.80 5.05 1.43
N TYR A 67 9.17 5.81 0.54
CA TYR A 67 9.05 7.27 0.61
C TYR A 67 7.59 7.62 0.83
N VAL A 68 7.27 8.14 2.01
CA VAL A 68 5.92 8.51 2.44
C VAL A 68 5.78 10.02 2.37
N PHE A 69 4.88 10.48 1.51
CA PHE A 69 4.46 11.87 1.35
C PHE A 69 3.21 12.05 2.19
N LEU A 70 3.17 13.05 3.06
CA LEU A 70 2.07 13.22 4.01
C LEU A 70 1.67 14.68 4.08
N ASN A 71 0.41 14.98 3.73
CA ASN A 71 -0.21 16.27 3.95
C ASN A 71 -0.44 16.48 5.44
N HIS A 72 -0.51 17.75 5.80
CA HIS A 72 -0.94 18.17 7.12
C HIS A 72 -2.00 19.23 6.94
N GLU A 73 -3.23 18.91 7.33
CA GLU A 73 -4.45 19.63 7.01
C GLU A 73 -4.65 20.88 7.91
N ILE A 74 -3.61 21.69 7.99
CA ILE A 74 -3.54 22.83 8.90
C ILE A 74 -4.01 24.09 8.16
N ALA A 75 -5.06 24.75 8.65
CA ALA A 75 -5.49 26.03 8.12
C ALA A 75 -4.39 27.10 8.28
N ALA A 76 -4.25 28.00 7.29
CA ALA A 76 -3.26 29.08 7.35
C ALA A 76 -3.56 30.13 8.44
N VAL A 77 -4.84 30.28 8.79
CA VAL A 77 -5.34 31.15 9.85
C VAL A 77 -6.45 30.46 10.63
N ASN A 78 -6.61 30.81 11.89
CA ASN A 78 -7.71 30.34 12.71
C ASN A 78 -9.01 31.12 12.41
N SER A 79 -10.11 30.78 13.10
CA SER A 79 -11.42 31.43 12.93
C SER A 79 -11.45 32.93 13.27
N GLN A 80 -10.42 33.47 13.95
CA GLN A 80 -10.25 34.91 14.19
C GLN A 80 -9.31 35.58 13.18
N GLY A 81 -8.82 34.86 12.18
CA GLY A 81 -7.87 35.37 11.18
C GLY A 81 -6.42 35.44 11.67
N ASN A 82 -6.08 34.85 12.82
CA ASN A 82 -4.70 34.81 13.31
C ASN A 82 -3.93 33.66 12.64
N PRO A 83 -2.67 33.88 12.22
CA PRO A 83 -1.83 32.83 11.65
C PRO A 83 -1.66 31.62 12.58
N ILE A 84 -1.77 30.41 12.03
CA ILE A 84 -1.46 29.15 12.71
C ILE A 84 -0.07 28.70 12.29
N PHE A 85 0.79 28.35 13.26
CA PHE A 85 2.15 27.92 13.01
C PHE A 85 2.43 26.55 13.65
N SER A 86 3.25 25.75 12.98
CA SER A 86 3.87 24.54 13.52
C SER A 86 5.40 24.66 13.54
N ASP A 87 6.04 24.18 14.59
CA ASP A 87 7.50 24.08 14.68
C ASP A 87 8.04 23.01 13.71
N ILE A 88 9.29 23.19 13.25
CA ILE A 88 9.98 22.19 12.41
C ILE A 88 10.39 20.97 13.24
N SER A 89 11.12 21.21 14.33
CA SER A 89 11.50 20.22 15.35
C SER A 89 12.17 20.93 16.55
N SER A 90 12.39 20.19 17.63
CA SER A 90 13.15 20.63 18.80
C SER A 90 14.61 20.98 18.49
N THR A 91 15.19 20.41 17.43
CA THR A 91 16.57 20.67 17.05
C THR A 91 16.69 21.70 15.92
N VAL A 92 15.68 21.90 15.07
CA VAL A 92 15.73 22.83 13.94
C VAL A 92 14.85 24.05 14.23
N PRO A 93 15.43 25.25 14.46
CA PRO A 93 14.65 26.44 14.71
C PRO A 93 13.89 26.88 13.46
N GLY A 94 12.70 27.41 13.68
CA GLY A 94 11.81 27.88 12.62
C GLY A 94 10.46 27.21 12.71
N ARG A 95 9.53 27.75 11.93
CA ARG A 95 8.13 27.34 11.90
C ARG A 95 7.60 27.41 10.48
N ILE A 96 6.45 26.81 10.24
CA ILE A 96 5.71 26.89 8.99
C ILE A 96 4.28 27.32 9.30
N GLN A 97 3.77 28.29 8.55
CA GLN A 97 2.39 28.75 8.65
C GLN A 97 1.49 27.89 7.78
N GLY A 98 0.35 27.47 8.35
CA GLY A 98 -0.64 26.68 7.63
C GLY A 98 -0.15 25.28 7.26
N ALA A 99 -0.71 24.77 6.18
CA ALA A 99 -0.47 23.40 5.76
C ALA A 99 0.95 23.22 5.27
N ARG A 100 1.41 21.98 5.37
CA ARG A 100 2.71 21.57 4.88
C ARG A 100 2.67 20.12 4.45
N VAL A 101 3.65 19.72 3.65
CA VAL A 101 3.84 18.33 3.26
C VAL A 101 5.14 17.82 3.87
N SER A 102 5.04 16.77 4.66
CA SER A 102 6.21 16.03 5.16
C SER A 102 6.59 14.92 4.19
N LEU A 103 7.90 14.70 4.03
CA LEU A 103 8.43 13.49 3.42
C LEU A 103 9.14 12.68 4.51
N PHE A 104 8.71 11.45 4.72
CA PHE A 104 9.37 10.47 5.58
C PHE A 104 9.94 9.33 4.73
N VAL A 105 11.12 8.85 5.11
CA VAL A 105 11.79 7.73 4.44
C VAL A 105 11.99 6.61 5.43
N PHE A 106 11.55 5.41 5.06
CA PHE A 106 11.69 4.20 5.87
C PHE A 106 12.49 3.14 5.11
N ASP A 107 13.22 2.29 5.85
CA ASP A 107 13.78 1.07 5.29
C ASP A 107 12.69 0.00 5.06
N LYS A 108 13.07 -1.16 4.51
CA LYS A 108 12.13 -2.27 4.28
C LYS A 108 11.56 -2.92 5.55
N ASN A 109 12.09 -2.60 6.72
CA ASN A 109 11.57 -3.02 8.02
C ASN A 109 10.77 -1.88 8.69
N TRP A 110 10.42 -0.83 7.95
CA TRP A 110 9.70 0.34 8.45
C TRP A 110 10.42 1.11 9.56
N ASN A 111 11.75 1.00 9.65
CA ASN A 111 12.53 1.88 10.51
C ASN A 111 12.70 3.24 9.81
N PRO A 112 12.46 4.37 10.51
CA PRO A 112 12.67 5.68 9.91
C PRO A 112 14.15 5.92 9.65
N ILE A 113 14.48 6.19 8.40
CA ILE A 113 15.78 6.66 7.94
C ILE A 113 15.89 8.17 8.17
N GLY A 114 14.80 8.90 7.91
CA GLY A 114 14.70 10.32 8.20
C GLY A 114 13.49 11.01 7.58
N GLY A 115 13.36 12.32 7.81
CA GLY A 115 12.28 13.13 7.25
C GLY A 115 12.65 14.59 7.00
N LYS A 116 11.83 15.28 6.20
CA LYS A 116 11.94 16.72 5.92
C LYS A 116 10.59 17.32 5.55
N ASN A 117 10.50 18.65 5.60
CA ASN A 117 9.48 19.37 4.84
C ASN A 117 9.79 19.19 3.35
N LEU A 118 8.83 18.71 2.58
CA LEU A 118 9.03 18.38 1.17
C LEU A 118 9.15 19.65 0.30
N ILE A 119 8.27 20.62 0.52
CA ILE A 119 8.09 21.77 -0.37
C ILE A 119 9.00 22.90 0.06
N ASP A 120 10.07 23.11 -0.70
CA ASP A 120 11.02 24.20 -0.46
C ASP A 120 10.67 25.43 -1.32
N ARG A 121 9.94 25.21 -2.42
CA ARG A 121 9.56 26.23 -3.41
C ARG A 121 8.15 26.02 -3.91
N VAL A 122 7.42 27.11 -4.10
CA VAL A 122 6.14 27.11 -4.81
C VAL A 122 6.24 28.03 -6.04
N VAL A 123 5.61 27.62 -7.13
CA VAL A 123 5.58 28.37 -8.39
C VAL A 123 4.14 28.47 -8.85
N ASP A 124 3.63 29.69 -8.96
CA ASP A 124 2.30 29.97 -9.51
C ASP A 124 2.38 30.92 -10.71
N SER A 125 1.23 31.30 -11.26
CA SER A 125 1.13 32.30 -12.35
C SER A 125 1.72 33.68 -12.02
N THR A 126 2.01 33.98 -10.75
CA THR A 126 2.54 35.27 -10.28
C THR A 126 4.04 35.24 -9.99
N GLY A 127 4.66 34.06 -9.91
CA GLY A 127 6.10 33.88 -9.82
C GLY A 127 6.52 32.71 -8.92
N GLU A 128 7.81 32.71 -8.56
CA GLU A 128 8.43 31.73 -7.67
C GLU A 128 8.57 32.30 -6.26
N PHE A 129 8.26 31.47 -5.26
CA PHE A 129 8.37 31.78 -3.83
C PHE A 129 9.19 30.69 -3.14
N VAL A 130 10.02 31.08 -2.19
CA VAL A 130 10.92 30.18 -1.45
C VAL A 130 10.54 30.20 0.03
N LEU A 131 10.49 29.01 0.66
CA LEU A 131 10.16 28.91 2.08
C LEU A 131 11.15 29.69 2.95
N ASN A 132 10.64 30.60 3.78
CA ASN A 132 11.41 31.30 4.80
C ASN A 132 10.96 30.84 6.19
N THR A 133 11.69 29.91 6.79
CA THR A 133 11.32 29.29 8.07
C THR A 133 11.38 30.24 9.28
N SER A 134 12.04 31.41 9.15
CA SER A 134 11.98 32.46 10.18
C SER A 134 10.64 33.19 10.17
N LYS A 135 10.04 33.36 8.98
CA LYS A 135 8.71 33.95 8.82
C LYS A 135 7.59 32.90 8.97
N GLY A 136 7.83 31.71 8.44
CA GLY A 136 6.87 30.62 8.30
C GLY A 136 6.16 30.58 6.95
N THR A 137 6.45 31.52 6.05
CA THR A 137 5.76 31.70 4.77
C THR A 137 6.72 31.50 3.59
N TYR A 138 6.15 31.25 2.40
CA TYR A 138 6.88 31.28 1.14
C TYR A 138 6.98 32.72 0.67
N VAL A 139 8.20 33.20 0.39
CA VAL A 139 8.46 34.60 0.04
C VAL A 139 8.99 34.69 -1.38
N ASN A 140 8.37 35.53 -2.19
CA ASN A 140 8.86 35.85 -3.53
C ASN A 140 10.12 36.72 -3.42
N PRO A 141 11.29 36.26 -3.91
CA PRO A 141 12.54 37.01 -3.76
C PRO A 141 12.58 38.33 -4.54
N ALA A 142 11.75 38.47 -5.59
CA ALA A 142 11.76 39.64 -6.47
C ALA A 142 10.95 40.82 -5.92
N ASN A 143 9.87 40.56 -5.18
CA ASN A 143 8.95 41.60 -4.71
C ASN A 143 8.56 41.51 -3.22
N GLY A 144 8.99 40.46 -2.51
CA GLY A 144 8.72 40.27 -1.09
C GLY A 144 7.29 39.81 -0.76
N ARG A 145 6.46 39.50 -1.76
CA ARG A 145 5.11 38.96 -1.55
C ARG A 145 5.20 37.63 -0.81
N GLU A 146 4.31 37.44 0.15
CA GLU A 146 4.23 36.21 0.93
C GLU A 146 3.04 35.35 0.49
N LEU A 147 3.21 34.05 0.59
CA LEU A 147 2.21 33.02 0.33
C LEU A 147 2.32 31.97 1.44
N SER A 148 1.18 31.49 1.92
CA SER A 148 1.10 30.30 2.77
C SER A 148 0.25 29.28 2.03
N LEU A 149 0.61 27.99 2.13
CA LEU A 149 -0.30 26.94 1.74
C LEU A 149 -1.44 26.91 2.76
N THR A 150 -2.66 26.81 2.28
CA THR A 150 -3.85 26.67 3.13
C THR A 150 -4.17 25.20 3.35
N ARG A 151 -5.27 24.91 4.05
CA ARG A 151 -5.68 23.57 4.50
C ARG A 151 -5.53 22.53 3.37
N LEU A 152 -4.58 21.60 3.48
CA LEU A 152 -4.34 20.53 2.49
C LEU A 152 -5.00 19.24 2.99
N CYS A 153 -6.10 18.84 2.37
CA CYS A 153 -6.85 17.63 2.73
C CYS A 153 -6.19 16.39 2.11
N SER A 154 -6.97 15.54 1.45
CA SER A 154 -6.47 14.33 0.78
C SER A 154 -5.44 14.60 -0.34
N ALA A 155 -4.87 13.55 -0.93
CA ALA A 155 -3.78 13.66 -1.89
C ALA A 155 -3.72 12.49 -2.87
N TYR A 156 -2.82 12.62 -3.86
CA TYR A 156 -2.54 11.52 -4.78
C TYR A 156 -1.11 11.54 -5.27
N LEU A 157 -0.47 10.38 -5.28
CA LEU A 157 0.84 10.20 -5.90
C LEU A 157 0.73 9.46 -7.23
N ALA A 158 0.98 10.15 -8.33
CA ALA A 158 1.33 9.50 -9.58
C ALA A 158 2.76 8.95 -9.45
N GLU A 159 2.92 7.65 -9.18
CA GLU A 159 4.25 7.02 -9.07
C GLU A 159 5.10 7.17 -10.36
N SER A 160 4.45 7.35 -11.50
CA SER A 160 5.08 7.56 -12.81
C SER A 160 4.10 8.19 -13.80
N GLY A 161 4.60 8.43 -15.02
CA GLY A 161 3.80 8.91 -16.15
C GLY A 161 3.98 10.39 -16.47
N PHE A 162 4.66 11.12 -15.60
CA PHE A 162 5.08 12.50 -15.83
C PHE A 162 6.58 12.56 -16.12
N VAL A 163 7.05 13.70 -16.63
CA VAL A 163 8.45 13.89 -17.05
C VAL A 163 9.10 15.12 -16.41
N ASP A 164 10.41 15.01 -16.17
CA ASP A 164 11.26 16.14 -15.82
C ASP A 164 11.60 17.01 -17.06
N ALA A 165 12.35 18.08 -16.85
CA ALA A 165 12.79 18.98 -17.92
C ALA A 165 13.69 18.32 -18.99
N LYS A 166 14.20 17.10 -18.74
CA LYS A 166 15.02 16.31 -19.66
C LYS A 166 14.22 15.17 -20.33
N GLY A 167 12.93 15.03 -20.01
CA GLY A 167 12.07 13.96 -20.51
C GLY A 167 12.18 12.64 -19.72
N GLY A 168 12.91 12.61 -18.60
CA GLY A 168 12.99 11.44 -17.73
C GLY A 168 11.72 11.28 -16.92
N SER A 169 11.21 10.05 -16.77
CA SER A 169 9.98 9.83 -16.00
C SER A 169 10.18 10.12 -14.52
N ILE A 170 9.23 10.82 -13.91
CA ILE A 170 9.23 11.20 -12.50
C ILE A 170 7.88 10.92 -11.84
N PRO A 171 7.86 10.67 -10.53
CA PRO A 171 6.64 10.73 -9.75
C PRO A 171 6.20 12.19 -9.54
N VAL A 172 4.90 12.42 -9.42
CA VAL A 172 4.31 13.74 -9.10
C VAL A 172 3.25 13.56 -8.02
N TYR A 173 3.39 14.32 -6.94
CA TYR A 173 2.48 14.30 -5.80
C TYR A 173 1.52 15.47 -5.89
N PHE A 174 0.21 15.22 -5.99
CA PHE A 174 -0.82 16.23 -6.11
C PHE A 174 -1.42 16.54 -4.75
N ILE A 175 -1.43 17.82 -4.40
CA ILE A 175 -1.93 18.32 -3.12
C ILE A 175 -2.94 19.45 -3.38
N PRO A 176 -4.23 19.21 -3.15
CA PRO A 176 -5.26 20.24 -3.19
C PRO A 176 -5.42 21.00 -1.87
N GLU A 177 -5.88 22.24 -1.97
CA GLU A 177 -6.28 23.05 -0.83
C GLU A 177 -7.80 23.01 -0.64
N GLU A 178 -8.24 22.57 0.52
CA GLU A 178 -9.63 22.46 0.95
C GLU A 178 -10.02 23.76 1.66
N THR A 179 -10.06 24.86 0.90
CA THR A 179 -10.30 26.21 1.47
C THR A 179 -11.34 26.98 0.66
N THR A 180 -12.38 27.41 1.35
CA THR A 180 -13.47 28.20 0.78
C THR A 180 -13.09 29.69 0.63
N THR A 181 -13.96 30.46 -0.02
CA THR A 181 -13.74 31.90 -0.26
C THR A 181 -13.47 32.67 1.03
N ASN A 182 -12.39 33.44 1.04
CA ASN A 182 -12.05 34.35 2.13
C ASN A 182 -13.12 35.44 2.24
N SER A 183 -13.80 35.51 3.38
CA SER A 183 -14.89 36.46 3.62
C SER A 183 -14.47 37.94 3.62
N THR A 184 -13.16 38.22 3.75
CA THR A 184 -12.60 39.59 3.80
C THR A 184 -12.16 40.07 2.42
N THR A 185 -11.47 39.22 1.64
CA THR A 185 -10.97 39.60 0.30
C THR A 185 -11.94 39.23 -0.82
N GLY A 186 -12.85 38.28 -0.58
CA GLY A 186 -13.69 37.68 -1.61
C GLY A 186 -12.94 36.73 -2.53
N GLU A 187 -11.64 36.49 -2.31
CA GLU A 187 -10.82 35.55 -3.08
C GLU A 187 -10.86 34.17 -2.44
N SER A 188 -10.88 33.11 -3.26
CA SER A 188 -10.62 31.75 -2.77
C SER A 188 -9.13 31.45 -2.97
N PRO A 189 -8.38 31.18 -1.88
CA PRO A 189 -6.97 30.85 -2.01
C PRO A 189 -6.75 29.46 -2.63
N SER A 190 -7.79 28.60 -2.65
CA SER A 190 -7.64 27.18 -2.96
C SER A 190 -7.02 26.92 -4.34
N ARG A 191 -5.94 26.16 -4.34
CA ARG A 191 -5.25 25.61 -5.51
C ARG A 191 -5.09 24.12 -5.37
N SER A 192 -4.95 23.45 -6.51
CA SER A 192 -4.24 22.18 -6.55
C SER A 192 -2.80 22.43 -6.98
N TRP A 193 -1.88 21.67 -6.41
CA TRP A 193 -0.45 21.80 -6.68
C TRP A 193 0.14 20.46 -7.11
N ALA A 194 0.96 20.48 -8.15
CA ALA A 194 1.78 19.35 -8.56
C ALA A 194 3.19 19.47 -7.96
N VAL A 195 3.49 18.66 -6.95
CA VAL A 195 4.79 18.63 -6.26
C VAL A 195 5.75 17.68 -6.96
N LEU A 196 6.88 18.23 -7.40
CA LEU A 196 7.93 17.51 -8.10
C LEU A 196 8.94 16.88 -7.12
N PRO A 197 9.73 15.87 -7.54
CA PRO A 197 10.74 15.20 -6.70
C PRO A 197 11.83 16.12 -6.12
N ASP A 198 12.00 17.31 -6.69
CA ASP A 198 12.97 18.32 -6.25
C ASP A 198 12.41 19.29 -5.18
N GLY A 199 11.18 19.06 -4.71
CA GLY A 199 10.52 19.88 -3.70
C GLY A 199 9.86 21.16 -4.23
N THR A 200 9.71 21.27 -5.55
CA THR A 200 8.96 22.37 -6.19
C THR A 200 7.49 22.01 -6.35
N ALA A 201 6.59 22.82 -5.78
CA ALA A 201 5.15 22.71 -6.03
C ALA A 201 4.72 23.67 -7.14
N ILE A 202 4.11 23.15 -8.20
CA ILE A 202 3.62 23.92 -9.35
C ILE A 202 2.10 24.10 -9.22
N GLY A 203 1.64 25.34 -9.21
CA GLY A 203 0.21 25.66 -9.12
C GLY A 203 -0.56 25.29 -10.38
N LEU A 204 -1.69 24.61 -10.21
CA LEU A 204 -2.62 24.22 -11.27
C LEU A 204 -3.72 25.28 -11.42
N ASP A 205 -3.33 26.51 -11.75
CA ASP A 205 -4.21 27.68 -11.74
C ASP A 205 -5.41 27.58 -12.71
N GLY A 206 -5.31 26.75 -13.76
CA GLY A 206 -6.41 26.47 -14.69
C GLY A 206 -7.48 25.51 -14.17
N PHE A 207 -7.29 24.93 -12.98
CA PHE A 207 -8.16 23.92 -12.41
C PHE A 207 -9.25 24.49 -11.49
N GLY A 208 -9.60 25.77 -11.62
CA GLY A 208 -10.67 26.41 -10.84
C GLY A 208 -10.24 26.91 -9.45
N ARG A 209 -11.21 27.39 -8.67
CA ARG A 209 -11.08 27.74 -7.25
C ARG A 209 -12.33 27.25 -6.50
N PHE A 210 -12.17 26.22 -5.67
CA PHE A 210 -13.25 25.58 -4.91
C PHE A 210 -12.64 24.76 -3.75
N ALA A 211 -13.42 24.41 -2.73
CA ALA A 211 -12.94 23.55 -1.63
C ALA A 211 -12.70 22.15 -2.18
N ARG A 212 -11.46 21.71 -2.27
CA ARG A 212 -11.09 20.45 -2.93
C ARG A 212 -10.79 19.38 -1.91
N GLU A 213 -11.27 18.18 -2.17
CA GLU A 213 -10.88 17.02 -1.36
C GLU A 213 -9.56 16.44 -1.83
N ASN A 214 -9.55 15.74 -2.97
CA ASN A 214 -8.32 15.21 -3.55
C ASN A 214 -8.11 15.71 -5.00
N THR A 215 -6.90 15.50 -5.54
CA THR A 215 -6.63 15.70 -6.97
C THR A 215 -5.89 14.51 -7.52
N ILE A 216 -6.53 13.70 -8.36
CA ILE A 216 -5.91 12.53 -8.98
C ILE A 216 -5.59 12.77 -10.45
N SER A 217 -4.67 11.97 -11.01
CA SER A 217 -4.40 11.94 -12.45
C SER A 217 -4.82 10.62 -13.08
N ALA A 218 -5.51 10.67 -14.21
CA ALA A 218 -5.90 9.46 -14.95
C ALA A 218 -4.66 8.77 -15.52
N SER A 219 -4.43 7.51 -15.18
CA SER A 219 -3.25 6.75 -15.66
C SER A 219 -3.16 6.63 -17.18
N GLN A 220 -4.30 6.68 -17.88
CA GLN A 220 -4.38 6.62 -19.33
C GLN A 220 -3.93 7.91 -20.03
N TYR A 221 -3.89 9.04 -19.30
CA TYR A 221 -3.67 10.37 -19.86
C TYR A 221 -2.58 11.12 -19.10
N ARG A 222 -1.32 10.72 -19.33
CA ARG A 222 -0.13 11.37 -18.77
C ARG A 222 0.94 11.62 -19.85
N ALA A 223 1.97 12.39 -19.50
CA ALA A 223 3.04 12.80 -20.41
C ALA A 223 3.74 11.65 -21.16
N THR A 224 3.77 10.45 -20.58
CA THR A 224 4.47 9.31 -21.20
C THR A 224 3.60 8.48 -22.15
N ASN A 225 2.27 8.65 -22.13
CA ASN A 225 1.35 7.77 -22.87
C ASN A 225 0.21 8.49 -23.60
N SER A 226 0.15 9.82 -23.54
CA SER A 226 -0.88 10.65 -24.15
C SER A 226 -0.32 12.04 -24.47
N ASP A 227 -0.94 12.76 -25.40
CA ASP A 227 -0.67 14.19 -25.70
C ASP A 227 -1.46 15.16 -24.79
N LYS A 228 -2.33 14.60 -23.95
CA LYS A 228 -3.14 15.27 -22.94
C LYS A 228 -2.81 14.76 -21.55
N THR A 229 -2.97 15.62 -20.56
CA THR A 229 -3.00 15.28 -19.14
C THR A 229 -4.43 15.41 -18.63
N VAL A 230 -4.94 14.38 -17.95
CA VAL A 230 -6.29 14.44 -17.35
C VAL A 230 -6.18 14.33 -15.84
N LEU A 231 -6.77 15.32 -15.16
CA LEU A 231 -6.85 15.39 -13.70
C LEU A 231 -8.32 15.42 -13.26
N PHE A 232 -8.62 14.82 -12.12
CA PHE A 232 -9.92 14.92 -11.45
C PHE A 232 -9.76 15.55 -10.08
N SER A 233 -10.81 16.25 -9.65
CA SER A 233 -10.91 16.75 -8.28
C SER A 233 -12.39 16.89 -7.91
N THR A 234 -12.68 16.59 -6.66
CA THR A 234 -14.00 16.65 -6.03
C THR A 234 -14.09 17.90 -5.18
N GLU A 235 -15.29 18.50 -5.12
CA GLU A 235 -15.53 19.68 -4.29
C GLU A 235 -16.26 19.29 -3.00
N ASP A 236 -15.54 19.29 -1.86
CA ASP A 236 -16.15 19.07 -0.56
C ASP A 236 -16.98 20.30 -0.14
N PHE A 237 -18.23 20.30 -0.60
CA PHE A 237 -19.22 21.30 -0.24
C PHE A 237 -20.62 20.70 -0.27
N SER A 238 -21.58 21.28 0.49
CA SER A 238 -22.94 20.74 0.61
C SER A 238 -23.69 20.58 -0.73
N ASN A 239 -23.33 21.38 -1.72
CA ASN A 239 -23.64 21.18 -3.15
C ASN A 239 -22.30 21.15 -3.87
N GLY A 240 -21.70 19.96 -4.01
CA GLY A 240 -20.37 19.80 -4.58
C GLY A 240 -20.40 19.17 -5.97
N GLU A 241 -19.35 19.44 -6.73
CA GLU A 241 -19.17 18.99 -8.09
C GLU A 241 -18.02 17.98 -8.20
N VAL A 242 -18.04 17.20 -9.29
CA VAL A 242 -16.88 16.44 -9.75
C VAL A 242 -16.32 17.12 -10.99
N TYR A 243 -15.07 17.60 -10.90
CA TYR A 243 -14.39 18.32 -11.97
C TYR A 243 -13.37 17.45 -12.69
N MET A 244 -13.21 17.71 -13.98
CA MET A 244 -12.13 17.16 -14.80
C MET A 244 -11.37 18.29 -15.49
N PHE A 245 -10.06 18.32 -15.34
CA PHE A 245 -9.18 19.19 -16.10
C PHE A 245 -8.47 18.41 -17.20
N VAL A 246 -8.56 18.91 -18.44
CA VAL A 246 -7.85 18.36 -19.60
C VAL A 246 -6.77 19.35 -20.03
N GLY A 247 -5.53 19.06 -19.66
CA GLY A 247 -4.34 19.83 -19.96
C GLY A 247 -3.70 19.45 -21.30
N GLN A 248 -3.23 20.47 -22.04
CA GLN A 248 -2.54 20.27 -23.32
C GLN A 248 -1.02 20.23 -23.09
N GLN A 249 -0.38 19.12 -23.45
CA GLN A 249 1.08 19.02 -23.34
C GLN A 249 1.76 19.80 -24.47
N THR A 250 2.82 20.53 -24.14
CA THR A 250 3.64 21.30 -25.09
C THR A 250 5.13 21.14 -24.77
N ALA A 251 6.02 21.61 -25.64
CA ALA A 251 7.46 21.57 -25.37
C ALA A 251 7.87 22.41 -24.13
N GLN A 252 7.10 23.44 -23.79
CA GLN A 252 7.34 24.33 -22.63
C GLN A 252 6.57 23.90 -21.37
N ASP A 253 5.67 22.93 -21.53
CA ASP A 253 4.84 22.35 -20.48
C ASP A 253 4.55 20.88 -20.81
N PRO A 254 5.57 20.01 -20.73
CA PRO A 254 5.44 18.63 -21.18
C PRO A 254 4.47 17.81 -20.33
N ASN A 255 4.13 18.27 -19.13
CA ASN A 255 3.13 17.66 -18.26
C ASN A 255 1.74 18.28 -18.42
N GLY A 256 1.57 19.33 -19.21
CA GLY A 256 0.27 19.95 -19.51
C GLY A 256 -0.42 20.58 -18.28
N PHE A 257 0.33 21.15 -17.34
CA PHE A 257 -0.22 21.71 -16.11
C PHE A 257 -0.67 23.17 -16.21
N LYS A 258 -0.23 23.92 -17.23
CA LYS A 258 -0.40 25.37 -17.32
C LYS A 258 -1.60 25.82 -18.14
N ASP A 259 -1.94 25.10 -19.21
CA ASP A 259 -3.08 25.41 -20.08
C ASP A 259 -3.94 24.17 -20.30
N GLY A 260 -5.24 24.35 -20.14
CA GLY A 260 -6.21 23.29 -20.30
C GLY A 260 -7.64 23.80 -20.26
N GLN A 261 -8.56 22.85 -20.24
CA GLN A 261 -9.99 23.08 -20.22
C GLN A 261 -10.59 22.37 -19.00
N LEU A 262 -11.32 23.13 -18.18
CA LEU A 262 -12.09 22.60 -17.07
C LEU A 262 -13.44 22.07 -17.56
N TYR A 263 -13.86 20.94 -17.03
CA TYR A 263 -15.16 20.32 -17.23
C TYR A 263 -15.78 19.97 -15.89
N VAL A 264 -17.11 19.92 -15.85
CA VAL A 264 -17.90 19.46 -14.71
C VAL A 264 -18.77 18.28 -15.12
N LEU A 265 -18.94 17.31 -14.22
CA LEU A 265 -19.74 16.11 -14.46
C LEU A 265 -21.25 16.43 -14.44
N ARG A 266 -21.98 15.90 -15.42
CA ARG A 266 -23.45 15.89 -15.45
C ARG A 266 -23.97 14.48 -15.68
N VAL A 267 -24.71 13.95 -14.71
CA VAL A 267 -25.38 12.64 -14.80
C VAL A 267 -26.77 12.82 -15.44
N ASP A 268 -27.06 12.01 -16.46
CA ASP A 268 -28.29 12.15 -17.25
C ASP A 268 -29.53 11.87 -16.40
N GLY A 269 -30.34 12.90 -16.17
CA GLY A 269 -31.61 12.83 -15.46
C GLY A 269 -31.53 13.03 -13.94
N TYR A 270 -30.35 13.36 -13.40
CA TYR A 270 -30.13 13.48 -11.95
C TYR A 270 -29.45 14.80 -11.59
N ASP A 271 -30.21 15.70 -10.95
CA ASP A 271 -29.67 16.98 -10.44
C ASP A 271 -28.96 16.83 -9.10
N GLY A 272 -29.23 15.73 -8.38
CA GLY A 272 -28.57 15.36 -7.14
C GLY A 272 -28.53 13.85 -6.96
N GLU A 273 -28.40 13.41 -5.73
CA GLU A 273 -28.07 12.02 -5.40
C GLU A 273 -29.32 11.15 -5.25
N SER A 274 -30.09 10.98 -6.33
CA SER A 274 -31.29 10.13 -6.34
C SER A 274 -31.17 8.87 -7.20
N LEU A 275 -30.02 8.64 -7.84
CA LEU A 275 -29.73 7.42 -8.59
C LEU A 275 -29.67 6.20 -7.65
N PRO A 276 -30.53 5.17 -7.85
CA PRO A 276 -30.50 3.97 -7.03
C PRO A 276 -29.22 3.16 -7.20
N GLU A 277 -28.86 2.40 -6.17
CA GLU A 277 -27.74 1.47 -6.20
C GLU A 277 -27.90 0.41 -7.29
N GLY A 278 -26.80 0.06 -7.97
CA GLY A 278 -26.75 -0.98 -9.00
C GLY A 278 -27.36 -0.60 -10.36
N ILE A 279 -27.76 0.67 -10.54
CA ILE A 279 -28.34 1.16 -11.79
C ILE A 279 -27.33 2.03 -12.53
N ALA A 280 -26.86 1.53 -13.68
CA ALA A 280 -26.02 2.29 -14.59
C ALA A 280 -26.85 3.24 -15.48
N THR A 281 -26.33 4.45 -15.67
CA THR A 281 -26.86 5.49 -16.57
C THR A 281 -25.72 6.17 -17.33
N LYS A 282 -26.07 7.14 -18.17
CA LYS A 282 -25.12 7.97 -18.90
C LYS A 282 -24.74 9.21 -18.11
N ALA A 283 -23.55 9.74 -18.40
CA ALA A 283 -23.13 11.05 -17.92
C ALA A 283 -22.30 11.76 -19.00
N THR A 284 -22.15 13.07 -18.86
CA THR A 284 -21.44 13.93 -19.80
C THR A 284 -20.51 14.89 -19.07
N TRP A 285 -19.45 15.30 -19.76
CA TRP A 285 -18.53 16.34 -19.29
C TRP A 285 -18.94 17.69 -19.89
N THR A 286 -19.44 18.60 -19.07
CA THR A 286 -19.83 19.95 -19.50
C THR A 286 -18.64 20.89 -19.44
N PRO A 287 -18.19 21.51 -20.56
CA PRO A 287 -17.05 22.42 -20.54
C PRO A 287 -17.37 23.74 -19.84
N VAL A 288 -16.52 24.15 -18.91
CA VAL A 288 -16.60 25.42 -18.18
C VAL A 288 -15.89 26.53 -18.97
N PRO A 289 -16.50 27.70 -19.23
CA PRO A 289 -15.82 28.80 -19.91
C PRO A 289 -14.50 29.20 -19.21
N LYS A 290 -13.45 29.51 -19.98
CA LYS A 290 -12.11 29.81 -19.42
C LYS A 290 -12.12 31.00 -18.46
N ASP A 291 -12.90 32.03 -18.74
CA ASP A 291 -13.05 33.21 -17.87
C ASP A 291 -13.74 32.88 -16.54
N VAL A 292 -14.62 31.88 -16.53
CA VAL A 292 -15.25 31.35 -15.31
C VAL A 292 -14.25 30.50 -14.52
N ALA A 293 -13.52 29.61 -15.20
CA ALA A 293 -12.57 28.70 -14.55
C ALA A 293 -11.34 29.42 -13.96
N LEU A 294 -10.90 30.54 -14.56
CA LEU A 294 -9.73 31.30 -14.11
C LEU A 294 -10.06 32.40 -13.10
N ASP A 295 -11.33 32.57 -12.73
CA ASP A 295 -11.72 33.54 -11.72
C ASP A 295 -11.13 33.18 -10.35
N THR A 296 -10.58 34.17 -9.64
CA THR A 296 -9.89 33.95 -8.37
C THR A 296 -10.80 33.99 -7.14
N THR A 297 -12.09 34.30 -7.31
CA THR A 297 -13.05 34.39 -6.20
C THR A 297 -13.65 33.04 -5.82
N GLY A 298 -13.63 32.08 -6.74
CA GLY A 298 -14.35 30.81 -6.66
C GLY A 298 -15.86 30.96 -6.85
N LYS A 299 -16.44 32.06 -6.37
CA LYS A 299 -17.88 32.35 -6.49
C LYS A 299 -18.39 32.35 -7.94
N VAL A 300 -17.61 32.87 -8.89
CA VAL A 300 -18.01 32.88 -10.31
C VAL A 300 -18.13 31.46 -10.87
N LEU A 301 -17.23 30.56 -10.45
CA LEU A 301 -17.29 29.15 -10.82
C LEU A 301 -18.51 28.47 -10.18
N SER A 302 -18.68 28.60 -8.86
CA SER A 302 -19.81 28.03 -8.12
C SER A 302 -21.17 28.48 -8.70
N ASP A 303 -21.37 29.79 -8.89
CA ASP A 303 -22.60 30.32 -9.49
C ASP A 303 -22.85 29.79 -10.92
N TRP A 304 -21.77 29.48 -11.64
CA TRP A 304 -21.88 28.93 -12.99
C TRP A 304 -22.26 27.45 -12.96
N VAL A 305 -21.61 26.62 -12.15
CA VAL A 305 -21.90 25.18 -12.12
C VAL A 305 -23.29 24.89 -11.55
N ASP A 306 -23.73 25.65 -10.54
CA ASP A 306 -25.05 25.51 -9.89
C ASP A 306 -26.24 25.89 -10.80
N ALA A 307 -26.01 26.51 -11.95
CA ALA A 307 -27.10 26.86 -12.84
C ALA A 307 -27.70 25.61 -13.48
N ALA A 308 -29.03 25.53 -13.46
CA ALA A 308 -29.79 24.34 -13.83
C ALA A 308 -29.33 23.68 -15.14
N GLY A 309 -29.06 22.37 -15.06
CA GLY A 309 -28.70 21.53 -16.20
C GLY A 309 -27.22 21.53 -16.60
N ARG A 310 -26.32 22.16 -15.82
CA ARG A 310 -24.88 22.19 -16.10
C ARG A 310 -24.10 21.07 -15.41
N SER A 311 -24.35 20.84 -14.12
CA SER A 311 -23.72 19.80 -13.31
C SER A 311 -24.76 18.87 -12.67
N THR A 312 -24.27 17.84 -11.98
CA THR A 312 -25.01 17.14 -10.92
C THR A 312 -24.41 17.60 -9.59
N ASN A 313 -25.26 18.08 -8.67
CA ASN A 313 -24.84 18.54 -7.36
C ASN A 313 -24.84 17.37 -6.38
N PHE A 314 -23.65 16.85 -6.09
CA PHE A 314 -23.43 15.81 -5.11
C PHE A 314 -23.36 16.41 -3.69
N ARG A 315 -23.47 15.57 -2.67
CA ARG A 315 -23.47 16.01 -1.27
C ARG A 315 -22.10 15.82 -0.67
N ARG A 316 -21.27 16.86 -0.65
CA ARG A 316 -19.90 16.78 -0.14
C ARG A 316 -19.12 15.60 -0.75
N PRO A 317 -18.86 15.62 -2.07
CA PRO A 317 -17.87 14.73 -2.69
C PRO A 317 -16.55 14.74 -1.96
N GLU A 318 -16.14 13.57 -1.50
CA GLU A 318 -14.86 13.36 -0.87
C GLU A 318 -13.90 12.68 -1.87
N ASP A 319 -13.13 11.66 -1.47
CA ASP A 319 -12.07 11.10 -2.30
C ASP A 319 -12.58 10.50 -3.62
N ILE A 320 -11.76 10.66 -4.66
CA ILE A 320 -11.81 9.88 -5.90
C ILE A 320 -10.54 9.05 -6.08
N SER A 321 -10.67 7.78 -6.46
CA SER A 321 -9.56 6.87 -6.74
C SER A 321 -9.75 6.17 -8.09
N GLU A 322 -8.65 5.93 -8.80
CA GLU A 322 -8.63 5.08 -10.01
C GLU A 322 -8.52 3.61 -9.61
N ASP A 323 -9.19 2.72 -10.33
CA ASP A 323 -9.01 1.26 -10.20
C ASP A 323 -7.74 0.83 -10.95
N PRO A 324 -6.69 0.37 -10.23
CA PRO A 324 -5.44 -0.05 -10.87
C PRO A 324 -5.61 -1.29 -11.76
N ASN A 325 -6.67 -2.08 -11.55
CA ASN A 325 -6.96 -3.29 -12.34
C ASN A 325 -7.73 -2.96 -13.62
N ASN A 326 -8.40 -1.81 -13.67
CA ASN A 326 -9.16 -1.34 -14.82
C ASN A 326 -8.86 0.15 -15.09
N PRO A 327 -7.64 0.49 -15.57
CA PRO A 327 -7.24 1.87 -15.86
C PRO A 327 -8.33 2.67 -16.59
N GLY A 328 -8.57 3.90 -16.17
CA GLY A 328 -9.65 4.76 -16.65
C GLY A 328 -11.01 4.55 -15.98
N THR A 329 -11.15 3.58 -15.07
CA THR A 329 -12.31 3.43 -14.19
C THR A 329 -12.03 4.09 -12.85
N PHE A 330 -12.97 4.91 -12.39
CA PHE A 330 -12.83 5.70 -11.17
C PHE A 330 -13.98 5.41 -10.24
N TYR A 331 -13.66 5.44 -8.94
CA TYR A 331 -14.59 5.41 -7.84
C TYR A 331 -14.46 6.72 -7.08
N PHE A 332 -15.57 7.36 -6.74
CA PHE A 332 -15.55 8.48 -5.80
C PHE A 332 -16.66 8.32 -4.79
N VAL A 333 -16.49 8.93 -3.63
CA VAL A 333 -17.49 8.89 -2.57
C VAL A 333 -18.02 10.27 -2.23
N THR A 334 -19.16 10.28 -1.55
CA THR A 334 -19.75 11.46 -0.95
C THR A 334 -20.04 11.16 0.52
N THR A 335 -19.80 12.11 1.42
CA THR A 335 -20.04 11.91 2.85
C THR A 335 -21.51 12.07 3.23
N GLY A 336 -21.86 11.68 4.45
CA GLY A 336 -23.20 11.80 5.00
C GLY A 336 -23.57 13.25 5.29
N THR A 337 -24.76 13.68 4.90
CA THR A 337 -25.23 15.05 5.14
C THR A 337 -26.64 15.09 5.70
N ASN A 338 -26.98 16.23 6.29
CA ASN A 338 -28.34 16.57 6.64
C ASN A 338 -29.01 17.42 5.55
N ASP A 339 -28.57 17.39 4.30
CA ASP A 339 -29.17 18.19 3.23
C ASP A 339 -30.40 17.51 2.60
N LYS A 340 -31.42 18.31 2.27
CA LYS A 340 -32.63 17.86 1.56
C LYS A 340 -32.48 18.02 0.05
N ALA A 341 -33.11 17.11 -0.70
CA ALA A 341 -33.30 17.27 -2.14
C ALA A 341 -34.18 18.51 -2.41
N GLY A 342 -33.55 19.62 -2.85
CA GLY A 342 -34.20 20.92 -3.04
C GLY A 342 -33.83 22.01 -2.01
N GLY A 343 -32.90 21.71 -1.09
CA GLY A 343 -32.30 22.68 -0.18
C GLY A 343 -32.91 22.69 1.24
N GLY A 344 -32.11 23.19 2.19
CA GLY A 344 -32.43 23.19 3.62
C GLY A 344 -31.96 21.92 4.32
N LYS A 345 -32.06 21.92 5.66
CA LYS A 345 -31.54 20.85 6.52
C LYS A 345 -32.64 19.90 7.00
N ALA A 346 -32.38 18.60 6.91
CA ALA A 346 -33.15 17.48 7.42
C ALA A 346 -33.00 17.34 8.94
N THR A 347 -34.08 16.92 9.58
CA THR A 347 -34.07 16.61 11.03
C THR A 347 -34.13 15.11 11.31
N THR A 348 -34.36 14.30 10.28
CA THR A 348 -34.31 12.84 10.33
C THR A 348 -33.60 12.30 9.09
N ALA A 349 -32.98 11.13 9.20
CA ALA A 349 -32.26 10.51 8.08
C ALA A 349 -33.16 10.26 6.86
N ALA A 350 -34.45 9.95 7.07
CA ALA A 350 -35.41 9.72 5.99
C ALA A 350 -35.76 10.98 5.17
N GLU A 351 -35.51 12.17 5.73
CA GLU A 351 -35.71 13.44 5.03
C GLU A 351 -34.48 13.87 4.22
N ALA A 352 -33.30 13.37 4.57
CA ALA A 352 -32.06 13.73 3.90
C ALA A 352 -31.94 13.03 2.54
N GLU A 353 -31.32 13.69 1.57
CA GLU A 353 -31.04 13.09 0.26
C GLU A 353 -29.94 12.02 0.37
N ASN A 354 -28.94 12.29 1.20
CA ASN A 354 -27.82 11.39 1.45
C ASN A 354 -27.41 11.42 2.93
N PRO A 355 -28.11 10.67 3.80
CA PRO A 355 -27.85 10.70 5.24
C PRO A 355 -26.53 10.06 5.65
N TYR A 356 -25.99 9.13 4.86
CA TYR A 356 -24.92 8.22 5.30
C TYR A 356 -23.75 8.12 4.32
N GLY A 357 -23.77 8.81 3.19
CA GLY A 357 -22.74 8.74 2.16
C GLY A 357 -23.04 7.71 1.07
N ARG A 358 -22.34 7.85 -0.06
CA ARG A 358 -22.49 6.99 -1.26
C ARG A 358 -21.17 6.83 -2.00
N MET A 359 -21.04 5.74 -2.74
CA MET A 359 -19.95 5.50 -3.67
C MET A 359 -20.48 5.40 -5.09
N TYR A 360 -19.78 6.04 -6.01
CA TYR A 360 -20.10 6.07 -7.43
C TYR A 360 -18.97 5.49 -8.26
N ARG A 361 -19.30 5.04 -9.47
CA ARG A 361 -18.33 4.55 -10.46
C ARG A 361 -18.60 5.14 -11.83
N PHE A 362 -17.53 5.45 -12.56
CA PHE A 362 -17.59 5.71 -14.00
C PHE A 362 -16.31 5.28 -14.71
N THR A 363 -16.39 5.10 -16.03
CA THR A 363 -15.22 4.79 -16.86
C THR A 363 -15.06 5.82 -17.97
N LEU A 364 -13.85 6.37 -18.10
CA LEU A 364 -13.50 7.24 -19.22
C LEU A 364 -13.35 6.44 -20.51
N ASN A 365 -13.63 7.11 -21.63
CA ASN A 365 -13.18 6.62 -22.92
C ASN A 365 -11.65 6.67 -22.97
N SER A 366 -11.01 5.65 -23.55
CA SER A 366 -9.55 5.51 -23.58
C SER A 366 -8.84 6.36 -24.64
N THR A 367 -9.58 7.03 -25.52
CA THR A 367 -9.02 7.83 -26.63
C THR A 367 -9.46 9.30 -26.61
N ASP A 368 -10.62 9.58 -26.03
CA ASP A 368 -11.14 10.93 -25.85
C ASP A 368 -11.73 11.08 -24.44
N PRO A 369 -11.02 11.74 -23.50
CA PRO A 369 -11.49 11.84 -22.12
C PRO A 369 -12.80 12.64 -22.01
N THR A 370 -13.18 13.39 -23.06
CA THR A 370 -14.39 14.23 -23.08
C THR A 370 -15.61 13.52 -23.67
N ALA A 371 -15.45 12.29 -24.17
CA ALA A 371 -16.55 11.51 -24.70
C ALA A 371 -17.58 11.19 -23.58
N PRO A 372 -18.87 11.06 -23.93
CA PRO A 372 -19.90 10.70 -22.95
C PRO A 372 -19.59 9.39 -22.21
N ILE A 373 -19.85 9.39 -20.90
CA ILE A 373 -19.76 8.22 -20.03
C ILE A 373 -21.02 7.37 -20.24
N SER A 374 -20.84 6.06 -20.42
CA SER A 374 -21.95 5.15 -20.72
C SER A 374 -22.41 4.31 -19.52
N ASN A 375 -21.64 4.31 -18.43
CA ASN A 375 -21.75 3.39 -17.30
C ASN A 375 -21.59 4.10 -15.94
N PHE A 376 -22.09 5.34 -15.81
CA PHE A 376 -22.12 6.00 -14.51
C PHE A 376 -23.09 5.27 -13.57
N GLU A 377 -22.68 4.97 -12.35
CA GLU A 377 -23.46 4.12 -11.45
C GLU A 377 -23.24 4.50 -9.97
N THR A 378 -24.30 4.41 -9.16
CA THR A 378 -24.18 4.34 -7.70
C THR A 378 -23.86 2.89 -7.32
N VAL A 379 -22.67 2.65 -6.79
CA VAL A 379 -22.17 1.29 -6.47
C VAL A 379 -22.55 0.86 -5.06
N LEU A 380 -22.50 1.78 -4.10
CA LEU A 380 -22.76 1.47 -2.70
C LEU A 380 -23.44 2.66 -2.01
N ILE A 381 -24.49 2.40 -1.25
CA ILE A 381 -25.14 3.37 -0.37
C ILE A 381 -24.73 3.08 1.09
N GLY A 382 -24.32 4.14 1.79
CA GLY A 382 -23.96 4.10 3.20
C GLY A 382 -25.13 3.76 4.12
N GLY A 383 -24.79 3.18 5.26
CA GLY A 383 -25.73 2.73 6.26
C GLY A 383 -25.06 1.90 7.34
N MET A 384 -25.90 1.41 8.25
CA MET A 384 -25.46 0.75 9.49
C MET A 384 -24.55 -0.48 9.27
N ASP A 385 -24.70 -1.18 8.16
CA ASP A 385 -23.95 -2.40 7.83
C ASP A 385 -23.01 -2.23 6.62
N THR A 386 -22.96 -1.03 6.04
CA THR A 386 -22.15 -0.70 4.86
C THR A 386 -21.14 0.41 5.12
N GLY A 387 -21.13 0.98 6.33
CA GLY A 387 -20.34 2.14 6.71
C GLY A 387 -21.12 3.44 6.50
N VAL A 388 -20.71 4.48 7.20
CA VAL A 388 -21.37 5.80 7.18
C VAL A 388 -20.35 6.90 6.99
N SER A 389 -20.76 7.99 6.34
CA SER A 389 -19.95 9.18 6.15
C SER A 389 -18.60 8.87 5.53
N TYR A 390 -18.67 8.25 4.34
CA TYR A 390 -17.49 7.90 3.57
C TYR A 390 -16.66 9.12 3.25
N ASP A 391 -15.37 8.98 3.48
CA ASP A 391 -14.35 9.99 3.22
C ASP A 391 -13.26 9.36 2.35
N ASN A 392 -12.07 9.08 2.90
CA ASN A 392 -10.97 8.64 2.08
C ASN A 392 -11.17 7.22 1.53
N ILE A 393 -10.71 7.00 0.30
CA ILE A 393 -10.76 5.68 -0.35
C ILE A 393 -9.49 5.32 -1.10
N VAL A 394 -9.18 4.02 -1.13
CA VAL A 394 -8.20 3.46 -2.05
C VAL A 394 -8.72 2.19 -2.70
N VAL A 395 -8.59 2.10 -4.02
CA VAL A 395 -8.82 0.86 -4.78
C VAL A 395 -7.51 0.09 -4.89
N ASP A 396 -7.49 -1.15 -4.42
CA ASP A 396 -6.28 -1.97 -4.39
C ASP A 396 -6.14 -2.91 -5.59
N HIS A 397 -4.97 -3.54 -5.72
CA HIS A 397 -4.68 -4.48 -6.80
C HIS A 397 -5.36 -5.86 -6.63
N LYS A 398 -6.13 -6.09 -5.57
CA LYS A 398 -6.98 -7.29 -5.41
C LYS A 398 -8.44 -7.03 -5.80
N GLY A 399 -8.78 -5.81 -6.19
CA GLY A 399 -10.14 -5.41 -6.56
C GLY A 399 -11.01 -5.18 -5.33
N GLN A 400 -10.40 -4.69 -4.24
CA GLN A 400 -11.08 -4.27 -3.03
C GLN A 400 -10.94 -2.74 -2.90
N ILE A 401 -11.91 -2.12 -2.24
CA ILE A 401 -11.90 -0.70 -1.89
C ILE A 401 -11.89 -0.60 -0.38
N LEU A 402 -10.88 0.07 0.17
CA LEU A 402 -10.92 0.49 1.56
C LEU A 402 -11.58 1.84 1.64
N ILE A 403 -12.46 1.97 2.64
CA ILE A 403 -13.27 3.16 2.88
C ILE A 403 -13.03 3.58 4.32
N GLN A 404 -12.62 4.83 4.50
CA GLN A 404 -12.51 5.48 5.80
C GLN A 404 -13.78 6.28 6.09
N GLU A 405 -14.13 6.40 7.37
CA GLU A 405 -15.26 7.19 7.83
C GLU A 405 -14.78 8.47 8.51
N ASP A 406 -15.47 9.58 8.25
CA ASP A 406 -15.40 10.85 8.97
C ASP A 406 -16.73 11.11 9.71
N GLU A 407 -16.73 11.63 10.94
CA GLU A 407 -17.96 11.81 11.72
C GLU A 407 -18.82 12.99 11.21
N THR A 408 -19.72 12.71 10.25
CA THR A 408 -20.64 13.73 9.72
C THR A 408 -22.12 13.41 9.88
N ALA A 409 -22.93 14.44 10.16
CA ALA A 409 -24.39 14.41 10.16
C ALA A 409 -25.02 13.18 10.85
N PHE A 410 -25.78 12.35 10.11
CA PHE A 410 -26.44 11.17 10.66
C PHE A 410 -25.51 9.96 10.78
N GLY A 411 -24.31 10.00 10.21
CA GLY A 411 -23.28 8.98 10.42
C GLY A 411 -22.83 8.94 11.88
N GLY A 412 -22.55 10.11 12.48
CA GLY A 412 -22.24 10.22 13.91
C GLY A 412 -23.35 9.68 14.83
N ASP A 413 -24.62 9.82 14.44
CA ASP A 413 -25.74 9.22 15.19
C ASP A 413 -25.68 7.68 15.18
N VAL A 414 -25.27 7.08 14.06
CA VAL A 414 -25.06 5.62 13.93
C VAL A 414 -23.89 5.17 14.78
N MET A 415 -22.77 5.91 14.75
CA MET A 415 -21.58 5.63 15.58
C MET A 415 -21.93 5.63 17.07
N ARG A 416 -22.59 6.70 17.55
CA ARG A 416 -23.12 6.80 18.94
C ARG A 416 -24.07 5.66 19.29
N ALA A 417 -25.01 5.32 18.40
CA ALA A 417 -25.98 4.25 18.64
C ALA A 417 -25.32 2.85 18.72
N ARG A 418 -24.13 2.68 18.14
CA ARG A 418 -23.34 1.45 18.17
C ARG A 418 -22.22 1.47 19.21
N ALA A 419 -21.99 2.60 19.88
CA ALA A 419 -20.87 2.81 20.81
C ALA A 419 -19.52 2.44 20.17
N ARG A 420 -19.29 2.94 18.95
CA ARG A 420 -18.03 2.79 18.22
C ARG A 420 -17.55 4.15 17.70
N GLU A 421 -16.26 4.23 17.45
CA GLU A 421 -15.63 5.34 16.74
C GLU A 421 -15.76 5.17 15.21
N ALA A 422 -15.30 6.19 14.47
CA ALA A 422 -15.01 6.07 13.05
C ALA A 422 -14.09 4.87 12.77
N GLY A 423 -14.24 4.28 11.60
CA GLY A 423 -13.45 3.10 11.26
C GLY A 423 -13.30 2.86 9.77
N MET A 424 -12.73 1.70 9.46
CA MET A 424 -12.38 1.31 8.11
C MET A 424 -13.26 0.14 7.65
N TRP A 425 -13.73 0.25 6.42
CA TRP A 425 -14.53 -0.77 5.75
C TRP A 425 -13.83 -1.27 4.49
N LEU A 426 -14.05 -2.54 4.17
CA LEU A 426 -13.54 -3.19 2.97
C LEU A 426 -14.71 -3.61 2.09
N TYR A 427 -14.80 -3.04 0.89
CA TYR A 427 -15.76 -3.42 -0.15
C TYR A 427 -15.06 -4.24 -1.24
N ASP A 428 -15.48 -5.49 -1.47
CA ASP A 428 -14.95 -6.33 -2.55
C ASP A 428 -15.80 -6.16 -3.82
N ILE A 429 -15.24 -5.48 -4.82
CA ILE A 429 -15.89 -5.10 -6.09
C ILE A 429 -16.45 -6.32 -6.83
N ARG A 430 -15.88 -7.51 -6.62
CA ARG A 430 -16.24 -8.73 -7.37
C ARG A 430 -17.43 -9.46 -6.76
N THR A 431 -17.70 -9.22 -5.48
CA THR A 431 -18.70 -9.96 -4.69
C THR A 431 -19.75 -9.08 -4.04
N ASP A 432 -19.60 -7.76 -4.15
CA ASP A 432 -20.41 -6.74 -3.47
C ASP A 432 -20.43 -6.88 -1.94
N LYS A 433 -19.43 -7.58 -1.37
CA LYS A 433 -19.35 -7.80 0.07
C LYS A 433 -18.68 -6.62 0.74
N VAL A 434 -19.36 -6.02 1.71
CA VAL A 434 -18.81 -5.02 2.63
C VAL A 434 -18.44 -5.68 3.96
N THR A 435 -17.29 -5.32 4.52
CA THR A 435 -16.78 -5.86 5.79
C THR A 435 -16.20 -4.74 6.65
N PHE A 436 -16.62 -4.63 7.90
CA PHE A 436 -15.97 -3.74 8.87
C PHE A 436 -14.66 -4.36 9.35
N VAL A 437 -13.53 -3.67 9.17
CA VAL A 437 -12.20 -4.26 9.39
C VAL A 437 -11.43 -3.63 10.54
N ALA A 438 -11.63 -2.35 10.82
CA ALA A 438 -10.93 -1.65 11.90
C ALA A 438 -11.77 -0.49 12.44
N GLU A 439 -11.51 -0.07 13.68
CA GLU A 439 -12.09 1.14 14.28
C GLU A 439 -11.05 1.86 15.13
N LEU A 440 -11.20 3.17 15.31
CA LEU A 440 -10.30 3.95 16.15
C LEU A 440 -10.37 3.52 17.63
N ASP A 441 -9.27 3.78 18.33
CA ASP A 441 -9.12 3.50 19.76
C ASP A 441 -8.48 4.70 20.47
N GLU A 442 -9.30 5.66 20.91
CA GLU A 442 -8.84 6.87 21.60
C GLU A 442 -8.06 6.55 22.88
N SER A 443 -8.46 5.47 23.57
CA SER A 443 -7.82 5.02 24.82
C SER A 443 -6.34 4.66 24.63
N ALA A 444 -5.92 4.36 23.39
CA ALA A 444 -4.53 4.08 23.04
C ALA A 444 -3.60 5.28 23.26
N ALA A 445 -4.12 6.52 23.21
CA ALA A 445 -3.37 7.73 23.55
C ALA A 445 -3.36 8.04 25.07
N GLY A 446 -4.24 7.40 25.84
CA GLY A 446 -4.38 7.56 27.28
C GLY A 446 -5.83 7.76 27.71
N GLU A 447 -6.17 7.33 28.93
CA GLU A 447 -7.54 7.38 29.47
C GLU A 447 -8.17 8.78 29.46
N GLN A 448 -7.37 9.85 29.47
CA GLN A 448 -7.87 11.23 29.41
C GLN A 448 -8.43 11.62 28.03
N PHE A 449 -8.10 10.87 26.98
CA PHE A 449 -8.57 11.11 25.62
C PHE A 449 -9.74 10.20 25.23
N ASP A 450 -10.03 9.16 26.01
CA ASP A 450 -11.12 8.22 25.77
C ASP A 450 -12.49 8.84 26.11
N ASN A 451 -13.14 9.46 25.11
CA ASN A 451 -14.43 10.10 25.28
C ASN A 451 -15.59 9.21 24.82
N THR A 452 -15.83 8.12 25.55
CA THR A 452 -16.94 7.19 25.29
C THR A 452 -18.36 7.82 25.25
N SER A 453 -18.54 9.06 25.70
CA SER A 453 -19.81 9.78 25.63
C SER A 453 -20.04 10.55 24.32
N GLU A 454 -18.99 10.89 23.60
CA GLU A 454 -19.05 11.60 22.33
C GLU A 454 -18.09 10.95 21.32
N PRO A 455 -18.37 9.70 20.89
CA PRO A 455 -17.57 9.05 19.85
C PRO A 455 -17.68 9.81 18.52
N GLY A 456 -16.59 9.80 17.76
CA GLY A 456 -16.40 10.43 16.45
C GLY A 456 -15.55 11.71 16.48
N GLN A 457 -14.93 12.04 17.61
CA GLN A 457 -14.02 13.20 17.70
C GLN A 457 -12.72 13.03 16.92
N TRP A 458 -12.38 11.79 16.57
CA TRP A 458 -11.23 11.42 15.75
C TRP A 458 -11.71 10.78 14.46
N GLU A 459 -10.90 10.92 13.44
CA GLU A 459 -11.20 10.42 12.10
C GLU A 459 -10.05 9.55 11.60
N THR A 460 -10.42 8.54 10.80
CA THR A 460 -9.45 7.83 9.97
C THR A 460 -9.30 8.64 8.69
N SER A 461 -8.09 9.07 8.37
CA SER A 461 -7.82 9.88 7.18
C SER A 461 -6.66 9.30 6.37
N GLY A 462 -6.49 9.77 5.14
CA GLY A 462 -5.41 9.46 4.20
C GLY A 462 -5.10 7.97 4.05
N ILE A 463 -5.30 7.37 2.88
CA ILE A 463 -5.02 5.93 2.71
C ILE A 463 -4.38 5.57 1.38
N VAL A 464 -3.36 4.70 1.45
CA VAL A 464 -2.70 4.14 0.27
C VAL A 464 -2.38 2.66 0.44
N GLU A 465 -2.43 1.91 -0.66
CA GLU A 465 -1.95 0.53 -0.70
C GLU A 465 -0.42 0.47 -0.61
N VAL A 466 0.09 -0.43 0.22
CA VAL A 466 1.51 -0.68 0.44
C VAL A 466 1.92 -1.97 -0.27
N GLY A 467 2.67 -1.84 -1.35
CA GLY A 467 3.12 -2.99 -2.13
C GLY A 467 1.94 -3.66 -2.83
N LYS A 468 1.89 -3.49 -4.14
CA LYS A 468 0.79 -3.91 -5.01
C LYS A 468 0.38 -5.37 -4.76
N GLY A 469 -0.85 -5.57 -4.31
CA GLY A 469 -1.48 -6.87 -4.07
C GLY A 469 -1.12 -7.53 -2.74
N ARG A 470 -0.50 -6.82 -1.79
CA ARG A 470 -0.16 -7.35 -0.45
C ARG A 470 -1.27 -7.23 0.58
N ASN A 471 -2.35 -6.50 0.28
CA ASN A 471 -3.37 -6.09 1.26
C ASN A 471 -2.76 -5.38 2.47
N PHE A 472 -1.69 -4.62 2.27
CA PHE A 472 -1.14 -3.76 3.31
C PHE A 472 -1.57 -2.35 2.98
N TYR A 473 -1.85 -1.57 4.02
CA TYR A 473 -2.29 -0.19 3.85
C TYR A 473 -1.52 0.69 4.80
N LEU A 474 -1.08 1.83 4.28
CA LEU A 474 -0.60 2.92 5.09
C LEU A 474 -1.75 3.91 5.19
N PHE A 475 -2.06 4.32 6.41
CA PHE A 475 -3.09 5.31 6.66
C PHE A 475 -2.76 6.13 7.89
N ASP A 476 -3.53 7.18 8.14
CA ASP A 476 -3.38 7.97 9.35
C ASP A 476 -4.69 8.21 10.10
N VAL A 477 -4.53 8.86 11.24
CA VAL A 477 -5.60 9.20 12.16
C VAL A 477 -5.40 10.66 12.54
N GLN A 478 -6.46 11.46 12.43
CA GLN A 478 -6.49 12.80 13.01
C GLN A 478 -7.08 12.73 14.41
N ALA A 479 -6.28 13.17 15.40
CA ALA A 479 -6.66 13.09 16.81
C ALA A 479 -6.92 14.51 17.35
N HIS A 480 -8.04 15.11 16.94
CA HIS A 480 -8.39 16.51 17.18
C HIS A 480 -8.45 16.90 18.67
N SER A 481 -8.74 15.94 19.55
CA SER A 481 -8.80 16.20 21.00
C SER A 481 -7.43 16.41 21.66
N ILE A 482 -6.33 16.00 21.02
CA ILE A 482 -4.97 16.14 21.56
C ILE A 482 -4.36 17.49 21.14
N THR A 483 -4.55 18.53 21.96
CA THR A 483 -4.16 19.91 21.59
C THR A 483 -3.04 20.50 22.44
N SER A 484 -2.65 19.84 23.53
CA SER A 484 -1.71 20.41 24.48
C SER A 484 -0.26 20.31 23.96
N THR A 485 0.51 21.38 24.09
CA THR A 485 1.94 21.37 23.68
C THR A 485 2.78 20.34 24.43
N GLN A 486 2.33 19.93 25.63
CA GLN A 486 2.98 18.87 26.40
C GLN A 486 2.80 17.50 25.73
N ASP A 487 1.57 17.17 25.33
CA ASP A 487 1.25 15.89 24.69
C ASP A 487 1.81 15.83 23.27
N LEU A 488 1.80 16.97 22.58
CA LEU A 488 2.36 17.12 21.23
C LEU A 488 3.88 17.26 21.21
N LYS A 489 4.56 17.35 22.36
CA LYS A 489 6.02 17.50 22.50
C LYS A 489 6.60 18.73 21.78
N GLY A 490 5.83 19.80 21.64
CA GLY A 490 6.24 21.01 20.92
C GLY A 490 5.05 21.88 20.53
N ASN A 491 5.29 22.98 19.81
CA ASN A 491 4.21 23.75 19.21
C ASN A 491 3.82 23.11 17.87
N HIS A 492 3.11 21.99 17.96
CA HIS A 492 2.45 21.35 16.82
C HIS A 492 0.94 21.62 16.89
N VAL A 493 0.25 21.33 15.79
CA VAL A 493 -1.20 21.54 15.67
C VAL A 493 -1.88 20.18 15.79
N GLU A 494 -2.63 19.99 16.87
CA GLU A 494 -3.43 18.78 17.15
C GLU A 494 -2.66 17.44 17.09
N GLY A 495 -3.34 16.36 17.44
CA GLY A 495 -2.75 15.02 17.46
C GLY A 495 -2.89 14.29 16.13
N GLY A 496 -2.32 13.10 16.10
CA GLY A 496 -2.50 12.15 15.00
C GLY A 496 -1.42 11.09 14.96
N GLN A 497 -1.62 10.08 14.11
CA GLN A 497 -0.70 8.96 14.01
C GLN A 497 -0.68 8.37 12.60
N LEU A 498 0.52 8.10 12.08
CA LEU A 498 0.72 7.35 10.84
C LEU A 498 0.86 5.87 11.17
N ILE A 499 0.05 5.02 10.54
CA ILE A 499 -0.12 3.60 10.91
C ILE A 499 0.00 2.71 9.67
N LEU A 500 0.77 1.63 9.80
CA LEU A 500 0.78 0.53 8.83
C LEU A 500 -0.18 -0.57 9.28
N ALA A 501 -1.19 -0.88 8.47
CA ALA A 501 -1.99 -2.10 8.57
C ALA A 501 -1.36 -3.21 7.73
N MET A 502 -0.89 -4.28 8.38
CA MET A 502 -0.34 -5.45 7.71
C MET A 502 -1.32 -6.61 7.77
N TRP A 503 -1.82 -7.07 6.64
CA TRP A 503 -2.65 -8.27 6.58
C TRP A 503 -1.92 -9.47 7.20
N GLN A 504 -2.64 -10.30 7.95
CA GLN A 504 -2.09 -11.49 8.64
C GLN A 504 -2.76 -12.81 8.19
N GLY A 505 -3.61 -12.73 7.17
CA GLY A 505 -4.29 -13.90 6.61
C GLY A 505 -3.56 -14.42 5.36
N PRO A 506 -4.06 -15.50 4.75
CA PRO A 506 -3.40 -16.11 3.59
C PRO A 506 -3.39 -15.18 2.37
N ASP A 507 -2.27 -15.15 1.67
CA ASP A 507 -2.04 -14.43 0.42
C ASP A 507 -1.82 -15.34 -0.78
N ARG A 508 -2.05 -14.79 -1.98
CA ARG A 508 -1.72 -15.43 -3.26
C ARG A 508 -0.88 -14.48 -4.09
N LEU A 509 0.42 -14.74 -4.15
CA LEU A 509 1.42 -13.88 -4.77
C LEU A 509 2.00 -14.55 -6.01
N THR A 510 2.46 -13.75 -6.97
CA THR A 510 3.14 -14.26 -8.17
C THR A 510 4.44 -13.50 -8.41
N ALA A 511 5.46 -14.20 -8.92
CA ALA A 511 6.69 -13.61 -9.40
C ALA A 511 6.92 -13.95 -10.88
N LYS A 512 7.33 -12.96 -11.68
CA LYS A 512 7.59 -13.09 -13.12
C LYS A 512 9.01 -12.63 -13.51
N GLY A 513 9.64 -11.78 -12.69
CA GLY A 513 10.93 -11.14 -12.97
C GLY A 513 12.06 -11.58 -12.03
N ASN A 514 12.96 -10.65 -11.70
CA ASN A 514 13.93 -10.78 -10.60
C ASN A 514 13.35 -10.04 -9.40
N GLU A 515 12.51 -10.70 -8.60
CA GLU A 515 11.70 -10.03 -7.59
C GLU A 515 12.05 -10.48 -6.17
N LEU A 516 11.83 -9.59 -5.21
CA LEU A 516 11.77 -9.92 -3.79
C LEU A 516 10.29 -10.04 -3.42
N VAL A 517 9.86 -11.22 -3.01
CA VAL A 517 8.49 -11.51 -2.57
C VAL A 517 8.51 -11.93 -1.10
N LEU A 518 7.59 -11.36 -0.33
CA LEU A 518 7.45 -11.55 1.11
C LEU A 518 5.98 -11.92 1.38
N GLY A 519 5.71 -13.14 1.89
CA GLY A 519 4.37 -13.58 2.30
C GLY A 519 3.96 -13.03 3.68
N TYR A 520 4.94 -12.78 4.55
CA TYR A 520 4.77 -12.22 5.89
C TYR A 520 4.04 -13.13 6.87
N GLY A 521 2.72 -13.13 6.87
CA GLY A 521 1.94 -13.87 7.87
C GLY A 521 0.64 -14.36 7.28
N GLY A 522 0.32 -15.62 7.51
CA GLY A 522 -0.76 -16.32 6.82
C GLY A 522 -0.25 -17.64 6.25
N ASN A 523 -1.14 -18.47 5.71
CA ASN A 523 -0.73 -19.63 4.94
C ASN A 523 -0.73 -19.24 3.46
N ASP A 524 0.42 -18.85 2.94
CA ASP A 524 0.54 -18.14 1.68
C ASP A 524 0.79 -19.08 0.50
N PHE A 525 0.43 -18.61 -0.69
CA PHE A 525 0.73 -19.27 -1.94
C PHE A 525 1.54 -18.33 -2.83
N ILE A 526 2.82 -18.66 -3.05
CA ILE A 526 3.74 -17.87 -3.88
C ILE A 526 4.10 -18.66 -5.14
N ASP A 527 3.73 -18.16 -6.31
CA ASP A 527 3.98 -18.84 -7.59
C ASP A 527 4.92 -18.03 -8.50
N ALA A 528 6.15 -18.50 -8.63
CA ALA A 528 7.14 -17.98 -9.57
C ALA A 528 7.20 -18.78 -10.89
N SER A 529 6.45 -19.88 -11.03
CA SER A 529 6.64 -20.87 -12.11
C SER A 529 6.42 -20.33 -13.53
N GLY A 530 5.66 -19.23 -13.66
CA GLY A 530 5.46 -18.51 -14.92
C GLY A 530 6.56 -17.49 -15.28
N GLY A 531 7.55 -17.29 -14.40
CA GLY A 531 8.61 -16.29 -14.51
C GLY A 531 9.91 -16.79 -15.14
N THR A 532 10.83 -15.85 -15.39
CA THR A 532 12.16 -16.15 -15.98
C THR A 532 13.36 -15.58 -15.21
N GLY A 533 13.12 -14.85 -14.11
CA GLY A 533 14.19 -14.25 -13.33
C GLY A 533 14.52 -15.04 -12.05
N ASN A 534 15.60 -14.62 -11.40
CA ASN A 534 16.07 -15.14 -10.14
C ASN A 534 15.42 -14.34 -9.01
N ASN A 535 14.48 -14.96 -8.33
CA ASN A 535 13.70 -14.35 -7.27
C ASN A 535 14.29 -14.66 -5.90
N THR A 536 13.92 -13.83 -4.93
CA THR A 536 14.04 -14.15 -3.51
C THR A 536 12.63 -14.20 -2.92
N LEU A 537 12.21 -15.38 -2.46
CA LEU A 537 10.85 -15.65 -2.00
C LEU A 537 10.90 -16.05 -0.52
N TYR A 538 10.12 -15.38 0.32
CA TYR A 538 9.96 -15.69 1.73
C TYR A 538 8.49 -16.02 2.01
N GLY A 539 8.22 -17.18 2.62
CA GLY A 539 6.88 -17.57 3.10
C GLY A 539 6.47 -16.71 4.28
N GLY A 540 7.20 -16.85 5.39
CA GLY A 540 7.06 -15.97 6.55
C GLY A 540 6.54 -16.71 7.77
N GLN A 541 5.34 -16.38 8.24
CA GLN A 541 4.67 -17.09 9.34
C GLN A 541 3.46 -17.84 8.80
N GLY A 542 3.41 -19.15 9.00
CA GLY A 542 2.28 -19.99 8.59
C GLY A 542 2.76 -21.12 7.69
N ASN A 543 1.84 -21.98 7.28
CA ASN A 543 2.17 -23.11 6.43
C ASN A 543 2.04 -22.69 4.96
N ASP A 544 3.17 -22.37 4.34
CA ASP A 544 3.23 -21.74 3.05
C ASP A 544 3.38 -22.75 1.91
N THR A 545 2.99 -22.36 0.70
CA THR A 545 3.24 -23.10 -0.53
C THR A 545 3.99 -22.21 -1.51
N ILE A 546 5.24 -22.53 -1.79
CA ILE A 546 6.11 -21.72 -2.65
C ILE A 546 6.56 -22.55 -3.85
N ILE A 547 6.29 -22.06 -5.05
CA ILE A 547 6.68 -22.67 -6.31
C ILE A 547 7.75 -21.83 -6.98
N GLY A 548 8.97 -22.37 -7.06
CA GLY A 548 10.11 -21.76 -7.74
C GLY A 548 10.13 -22.00 -9.25
N SER A 549 11.02 -21.28 -9.91
CA SER A 549 11.21 -21.26 -11.37
C SER A 549 12.65 -21.61 -11.78
N THR A 550 13.60 -20.70 -11.70
CA THR A 550 15.01 -20.96 -12.02
C THR A 550 15.91 -20.09 -11.17
N LYS A 551 16.90 -20.70 -10.50
CA LYS A 551 17.88 -19.99 -9.66
C LYS A 551 17.26 -19.08 -8.60
N ASP A 552 16.08 -19.46 -8.14
CA ASP A 552 15.41 -18.75 -7.06
C ASP A 552 16.06 -19.11 -5.72
N LEU A 553 16.02 -18.15 -4.81
CA LEU A 553 16.33 -18.30 -3.41
C LEU A 553 14.99 -18.31 -2.65
N ILE A 554 14.68 -19.42 -1.99
CA ILE A 554 13.37 -19.67 -1.38
C ILE A 554 13.56 -19.99 0.10
N PHE A 555 12.78 -19.34 0.95
CA PHE A 555 12.69 -19.56 2.38
C PHE A 555 11.23 -19.86 2.74
N GLY A 556 10.95 -21.03 3.35
CA GLY A 556 9.66 -21.30 3.98
C GLY A 556 9.46 -20.47 5.24
N ASP A 557 10.55 -20.30 6.00
CA ASP A 557 10.63 -19.55 7.26
C ASP A 557 9.99 -20.30 8.43
N LYS A 558 8.77 -19.96 8.87
CA LYS A 558 8.13 -20.62 10.03
C LYS A 558 6.81 -21.25 9.63
N GLY A 559 6.72 -22.56 9.79
CA GLY A 559 5.52 -23.34 9.57
C GLY A 559 5.89 -24.69 8.97
N ASN A 560 4.89 -25.50 8.64
CA ASN A 560 5.12 -26.71 7.86
C ASN A 560 4.89 -26.37 6.38
N ASP A 561 5.97 -26.09 5.66
CA ASP A 561 5.92 -25.49 4.34
C ASP A 561 5.97 -26.52 3.21
N LEU A 562 5.38 -26.17 2.07
CA LEU A 562 5.46 -26.90 0.81
C LEU A 562 6.30 -26.12 -0.19
N LEU A 563 7.54 -26.54 -0.40
CA LEU A 563 8.47 -25.89 -1.31
C LEU A 563 8.70 -26.72 -2.57
N LEU A 564 8.26 -26.21 -3.72
CA LEU A 564 8.44 -26.85 -5.02
C LEU A 564 9.57 -26.18 -5.80
N ALA A 565 10.68 -26.88 -6.00
CA ALA A 565 11.83 -26.33 -6.69
C ALA A 565 11.64 -26.34 -8.21
N GLY A 566 12.07 -25.25 -8.83
CA GLY A 566 12.36 -25.20 -10.26
C GLY A 566 13.78 -25.67 -10.58
N LYS A 567 14.46 -25.03 -11.53
CA LYS A 567 15.82 -25.40 -11.95
C LYS A 567 16.89 -24.66 -11.15
N ALA A 568 17.86 -25.38 -10.59
CA ALA A 568 19.04 -24.83 -9.93
C ALA A 568 18.71 -23.81 -8.80
N CYS A 569 17.62 -24.04 -8.07
CA CYS A 569 17.18 -23.21 -6.96
C CYS A 569 17.92 -23.54 -5.66
N THR A 570 17.90 -22.61 -4.71
CA THR A 570 18.32 -22.84 -3.32
C THR A 570 17.10 -22.67 -2.42
N LEU A 571 16.72 -23.73 -1.70
CA LEU A 571 15.54 -23.78 -0.85
C LEU A 571 15.96 -24.04 0.60
N TYR A 572 15.37 -23.30 1.53
CA TYR A 572 15.45 -23.51 2.97
C TYR A 572 14.02 -23.72 3.48
N GLY A 573 13.73 -24.87 4.10
CA GLY A 573 12.45 -25.13 4.78
C GLY A 573 12.28 -24.14 5.93
N GLY A 574 13.09 -24.31 6.98
CA GLY A 574 13.14 -23.34 8.08
C GLY A 574 12.81 -23.97 9.41
N LEU A 575 11.77 -23.46 10.09
CA LEU A 575 11.23 -24.05 11.31
C LEU A 575 9.92 -24.78 11.01
N GLY A 576 9.86 -26.07 11.28
CA GLY A 576 8.67 -26.89 11.14
C GLY A 576 8.95 -28.13 10.31
N ASN A 577 7.95 -29.00 10.14
CA ASN A 577 8.13 -30.23 9.36
C ASN A 577 7.82 -29.92 7.90
N ASP A 578 8.85 -29.64 7.12
CA ASP A 578 8.74 -29.13 5.77
C ASP A 578 8.69 -30.24 4.72
N TYR A 579 8.05 -29.94 3.59
CA TYR A 579 8.03 -30.79 2.41
C TYR A 579 8.68 -30.06 1.24
N ILE A 580 9.89 -30.50 0.88
CA ILE A 580 10.68 -29.91 -0.20
C ILE A 580 10.71 -30.88 -1.39
N ASN A 581 10.28 -30.43 -2.57
CA ASN A 581 10.22 -31.27 -3.75
C ASN A 581 10.85 -30.63 -4.99
N ALA A 582 11.96 -31.22 -5.43
CA ALA A 582 12.72 -30.87 -6.61
C ALA A 582 12.62 -31.91 -7.74
N SER A 583 11.69 -32.86 -7.66
CA SER A 583 11.58 -33.96 -8.66
C SER A 583 11.38 -33.47 -10.11
N THR A 584 10.76 -32.31 -10.30
CA THR A 584 10.59 -31.65 -11.60
C THR A 584 11.73 -30.67 -11.95
N GLY A 585 12.53 -30.31 -10.96
CA GLY A 585 13.62 -29.36 -11.04
C GLY A 585 14.94 -30.02 -11.40
N ALA A 586 15.37 -29.94 -12.65
CA ALA A 586 16.72 -30.38 -13.03
C ALA A 586 17.78 -29.34 -12.66
N GLY A 587 19.07 -29.73 -12.60
CA GLY A 587 20.17 -28.77 -12.72
C GLY A 587 20.88 -28.37 -11.44
N GLY A 588 20.81 -29.19 -10.40
CA GLY A 588 21.65 -29.04 -9.21
C GLY A 588 21.12 -28.03 -8.20
N ASN A 589 19.90 -28.31 -7.72
CA ASN A 589 19.31 -27.59 -6.61
C ASN A 589 20.09 -27.81 -5.32
N VAL A 590 19.91 -26.89 -4.38
CA VAL A 590 20.43 -26.99 -3.02
C VAL A 590 19.24 -26.92 -2.08
N LEU A 591 19.00 -28.00 -1.34
CA LEU A 591 17.80 -28.19 -0.53
C LEU A 591 18.23 -28.37 0.93
N TYR A 592 17.79 -27.46 1.81
CA TYR A 592 17.99 -27.52 3.25
C TYR A 592 16.63 -27.74 3.91
N GLY A 593 16.47 -28.82 4.68
CA GLY A 593 15.27 -29.11 5.47
C GLY A 593 15.10 -28.03 6.54
N GLY A 594 16.03 -28.00 7.50
CA GLY A 594 16.10 -26.95 8.51
C GLY A 594 15.99 -27.54 9.91
N GLN A 595 14.98 -27.12 10.67
CA GLN A 595 14.69 -27.65 12.00
C GLN A 595 13.40 -28.45 11.97
N ASP A 596 13.35 -29.50 12.79
CA ASP A 596 12.25 -30.47 12.87
C ASP A 596 12.29 -31.48 11.71
N ASN A 597 11.28 -32.35 11.57
CA ASN A 597 11.44 -33.56 10.75
C ASN A 597 10.95 -33.31 9.32
N ASP A 598 11.88 -33.25 8.39
CA ASP A 598 11.60 -32.83 7.02
C ASP A 598 11.45 -34.00 6.06
N THR A 599 10.70 -33.76 4.97
CA THR A 599 10.65 -34.66 3.82
C THR A 599 11.19 -33.95 2.58
N ILE A 600 12.30 -34.47 2.04
CA ILE A 600 12.98 -33.85 0.91
C ILE A 600 13.04 -34.82 -0.27
N ILE A 601 12.55 -34.40 -1.43
CA ILE A 601 12.60 -35.16 -2.68
C ILE A 601 13.52 -34.44 -3.66
N GLY A 602 14.67 -35.02 -3.94
CA GLY A 602 15.62 -34.57 -4.95
C GLY A 602 15.15 -34.80 -6.38
N GLY A 603 15.70 -34.00 -7.29
CA GLY A 603 15.62 -34.11 -8.74
C GLY A 603 16.84 -34.83 -9.32
N SER A 604 17.73 -34.08 -9.97
CA SER A 604 18.98 -34.62 -10.54
C SER A 604 20.14 -33.65 -10.41
N GLY A 605 21.21 -34.14 -9.78
CA GLY A 605 22.44 -33.39 -9.55
C GLY A 605 22.40 -32.54 -8.29
N ASP A 606 21.44 -32.80 -7.40
CA ASP A 606 21.10 -31.94 -6.27
C ASP A 606 21.99 -32.20 -5.06
N ARG A 607 22.08 -31.18 -4.20
CA ARG A 607 22.65 -31.26 -2.86
C ARG A 607 21.52 -31.15 -1.84
N ILE A 608 21.39 -32.16 -1.00
CA ILE A 608 20.28 -32.33 -0.07
C ILE A 608 20.86 -32.39 1.34
N PHE A 609 20.30 -31.57 2.23
CA PHE A 609 20.67 -31.46 3.64
C PHE A 609 19.38 -31.61 4.46
N GLY A 610 19.30 -32.64 5.32
CA GLY A 610 18.21 -32.78 6.30
C GLY A 610 18.33 -31.72 7.40
N ASP A 611 19.56 -31.47 7.85
CA ASP A 611 19.92 -30.55 8.92
C ASP A 611 19.55 -31.08 10.31
N LYS A 612 18.56 -30.51 11.02
CA LYS A 612 18.20 -30.96 12.38
C LYS A 612 16.82 -31.58 12.39
N GLY A 613 16.73 -32.86 12.68
CA GLY A 613 15.46 -33.56 12.63
C GLY A 613 15.65 -35.03 12.35
N ASN A 614 14.57 -35.80 12.31
CA ASN A 614 14.63 -37.15 11.77
C ASN A 614 14.12 -37.11 10.34
N ASP A 615 15.02 -36.90 9.39
CA ASP A 615 14.63 -36.46 8.06
C ASP A 615 14.45 -37.63 7.09
N VAL A 616 13.58 -37.44 6.11
CA VAL A 616 13.33 -38.41 5.04
C VAL A 616 13.75 -37.81 3.70
N MET A 617 14.87 -38.29 3.17
CA MET A 617 15.43 -37.80 1.91
C MET A 617 15.31 -38.84 0.80
N TYR A 618 14.56 -38.52 -0.24
CA TYR A 618 14.49 -39.28 -1.49
C TYR A 618 15.48 -38.69 -2.49
N ALA A 619 16.49 -39.46 -2.89
CA ALA A 619 17.56 -38.93 -3.74
C ALA A 619 17.07 -38.50 -5.13
N GLY A 620 16.04 -39.13 -5.67
CA GLY A 620 15.57 -38.90 -7.03
C GLY A 620 16.44 -39.60 -8.08
N THR A 621 16.68 -38.94 -9.21
CA THR A 621 17.49 -39.47 -10.33
C THR A 621 18.84 -38.78 -10.40
N GLY A 622 19.77 -39.24 -11.25
CA GLY A 622 21.08 -38.60 -11.34
C GLY A 622 21.99 -38.81 -10.12
N SER A 623 23.10 -38.07 -10.11
CA SER A 623 24.13 -38.14 -9.07
C SER A 623 23.88 -37.04 -8.03
N ASN A 624 23.17 -37.36 -6.96
CA ASN A 624 22.87 -36.41 -5.88
C ASN A 624 23.82 -36.59 -4.70
N THR A 625 23.99 -35.56 -3.88
CA THR A 625 24.72 -35.64 -2.61
C THR A 625 23.75 -35.39 -1.46
N LEU A 626 23.67 -36.31 -0.51
CA LEU A 626 22.76 -36.28 0.63
C LEU A 626 23.56 -36.20 1.92
N THR A 627 23.14 -35.32 2.83
CA THR A 627 23.67 -35.16 4.18
C THR A 627 22.48 -35.17 5.15
N GLY A 628 22.48 -36.05 6.14
CA GLY A 628 21.39 -36.17 7.13
C GLY A 628 21.45 -35.06 8.16
N GLY A 629 22.59 -34.93 8.83
CA GLY A 629 22.76 -33.97 9.93
C GLY A 629 22.50 -34.58 11.30
N GLU A 630 21.77 -33.85 12.15
CA GLU A 630 21.43 -34.26 13.51
C GLU A 630 20.09 -34.99 13.55
N GLY A 631 20.08 -36.28 13.85
CA GLY A 631 18.88 -37.04 14.18
C GLY A 631 18.95 -38.44 13.62
N LYS A 632 17.81 -39.05 13.30
CA LYS A 632 17.70 -40.40 12.72
C LYS A 632 17.18 -40.30 11.29
N ASP A 633 18.11 -40.34 10.36
CA ASP A 633 17.81 -39.95 8.98
C ASP A 633 17.59 -41.15 8.07
N GLN A 634 16.75 -40.96 7.06
CA GLN A 634 16.44 -41.96 6.06
C GLN A 634 16.90 -41.50 4.66
N PHE A 635 17.89 -42.20 4.11
CA PHE A 635 18.45 -41.95 2.79
C PHE A 635 17.86 -42.91 1.76
N TRP A 636 16.73 -42.55 1.16
CA TRP A 636 16.06 -43.34 0.12
C TRP A 636 16.73 -43.15 -1.25
N ILE A 637 17.74 -43.98 -1.52
CA ILE A 637 18.56 -43.95 -2.74
C ILE A 637 17.90 -44.64 -3.95
N VAL A 638 16.87 -45.43 -3.71
CA VAL A 638 16.01 -46.00 -4.75
C VAL A 638 14.56 -45.91 -4.28
N ASN A 639 13.71 -45.30 -5.11
CA ASN A 639 12.27 -45.27 -4.89
C ASN A 639 11.56 -45.52 -6.22
N ALA A 640 11.21 -46.78 -6.49
CA ALA A 640 10.62 -47.30 -7.73
C ALA A 640 11.48 -47.16 -9.01
N VAL A 641 12.40 -46.20 -9.07
CA VAL A 641 13.29 -45.94 -10.21
C VAL A 641 14.75 -46.03 -9.76
N LEU A 642 15.57 -46.76 -10.51
CA LEU A 642 17.02 -46.82 -10.27
C LEU A 642 17.68 -45.48 -10.65
N PRO A 643 18.58 -44.94 -9.82
CA PRO A 643 19.25 -43.68 -10.11
C PRO A 643 20.12 -43.83 -11.37
N THR A 644 20.22 -42.79 -12.21
CA THR A 644 20.99 -42.86 -13.48
C THR A 644 22.50 -42.81 -13.25
N ALA A 645 22.94 -42.34 -12.09
CA ALA A 645 24.31 -42.39 -11.58
C ALA A 645 24.26 -42.63 -10.06
N ALA A 646 25.35 -43.10 -9.45
CA ALA A 646 25.38 -43.34 -8.01
C ALA A 646 25.20 -42.02 -7.23
N CYS A 647 24.35 -42.03 -6.22
CA CYS A 647 24.26 -40.91 -5.26
C CYS A 647 25.38 -41.01 -4.22
N THR A 648 25.71 -39.90 -3.55
CA THR A 648 26.66 -39.87 -2.44
C THR A 648 25.91 -39.59 -1.14
N ILE A 649 26.12 -40.42 -0.13
CA ILE A 649 25.67 -40.16 1.24
C ILE A 649 26.90 -39.71 2.04
N ALA A 650 26.87 -38.48 2.54
CA ALA A 650 28.06 -37.79 3.03
C ALA A 650 28.40 -38.08 4.51
N ASP A 651 27.41 -38.36 5.35
CA ASP A 651 27.57 -38.35 6.82
C ASP A 651 26.82 -39.49 7.55
N PHE A 652 26.53 -40.59 6.86
CA PHE A 652 25.78 -41.72 7.40
C PHE A 652 26.31 -42.23 8.76
N LYS A 653 25.43 -42.31 9.76
CA LYS A 653 25.72 -42.85 11.10
C LYS A 653 25.07 -44.22 11.29
N ALA A 654 25.88 -45.27 11.16
CA ALA A 654 25.44 -46.64 11.39
C ALA A 654 24.84 -46.83 12.80
N GLY A 655 23.63 -47.39 12.86
CA GLY A 655 22.88 -47.63 14.11
C GLY A 655 21.90 -46.51 14.46
N THR A 656 21.99 -45.37 13.76
CA THR A 656 21.07 -44.23 13.89
C THR A 656 20.28 -44.05 12.60
N ASP A 657 20.99 -43.97 11.48
CA ASP A 657 20.42 -43.71 10.16
C ASP A 657 20.15 -45.00 9.39
N VAL A 658 19.32 -44.90 8.35
CA VAL A 658 18.99 -46.01 7.44
C VAL A 658 19.11 -45.62 5.97
N ILE A 659 19.53 -46.58 5.14
CA ILE A 659 19.55 -46.47 3.69
C ILE A 659 18.31 -47.18 3.12
N GLY A 660 17.43 -46.40 2.51
CA GLY A 660 16.16 -46.87 1.97
C GLY A 660 16.26 -47.37 0.53
N ILE A 661 15.68 -48.54 0.26
CA ILE A 661 15.54 -49.11 -1.09
C ILE A 661 14.11 -49.61 -1.26
N ASN A 662 13.32 -48.91 -2.07
CA ASN A 662 11.93 -49.22 -2.36
C ASN A 662 11.73 -49.58 -3.83
N GLY A 663 10.87 -50.58 -4.09
CA GLY A 663 10.35 -50.86 -5.43
C GLY A 663 11.23 -51.75 -6.31
N LEU A 664 12.25 -52.42 -5.73
CA LEU A 664 13.07 -53.42 -6.42
C LEU A 664 12.66 -54.87 -6.13
N GLY A 665 11.67 -55.08 -5.26
CA GLY A 665 11.26 -56.42 -4.83
C GLY A 665 12.30 -57.15 -3.97
N ILE A 666 13.20 -56.41 -3.33
CA ILE A 666 14.19 -56.95 -2.39
C ILE A 666 13.78 -56.60 -0.96
N SER A 667 13.99 -57.52 -0.02
CA SER A 667 13.55 -57.37 1.38
C SER A 667 14.69 -57.39 2.39
N ASN A 668 15.94 -57.51 1.93
CA ASN A 668 17.13 -57.52 2.78
C ASN A 668 18.38 -57.16 1.96
N SER A 669 19.46 -56.77 2.65
CA SER A 669 20.68 -56.26 2.02
C SER A 669 21.53 -57.34 1.35
N SER A 670 21.25 -58.63 1.56
CA SER A 670 21.98 -59.73 0.90
C SER A 670 21.76 -59.76 -0.61
N SER A 671 20.70 -59.10 -1.11
CA SER A 671 20.45 -58.90 -2.54
C SER A 671 21.28 -57.78 -3.16
N LEU A 672 22.04 -57.03 -2.35
CA LEU A 672 22.90 -55.93 -2.79
C LEU A 672 24.36 -56.40 -2.83
N THR A 673 25.14 -55.79 -3.72
CA THR A 673 26.60 -55.87 -3.69
C THR A 673 27.12 -54.68 -2.91
N ILE A 674 27.68 -54.92 -1.71
CA ILE A 674 28.21 -53.86 -0.84
C ILE A 674 29.72 -54.05 -0.72
N THR A 675 30.49 -53.12 -1.27
CA THR A 675 31.95 -53.26 -1.42
C THR A 675 32.68 -52.08 -0.79
N GLN A 676 33.75 -52.34 -0.04
CA GLN A 676 34.65 -51.30 0.43
C GLN A 676 35.52 -50.79 -0.73
N LYS A 677 35.58 -49.48 -0.94
CA LYS A 677 36.44 -48.82 -1.92
C LYS A 677 37.21 -47.68 -1.26
N GLY A 678 38.44 -47.95 -0.82
CA GLY A 678 39.20 -46.98 -0.03
C GLY A 678 38.50 -46.70 1.31
N GLY A 679 38.28 -45.43 1.63
CA GLY A 679 37.60 -44.99 2.85
C GLY A 679 36.07 -45.17 2.84
N ASP A 680 35.49 -45.49 1.68
CA ASP A 680 34.04 -45.40 1.44
C ASP A 680 33.43 -46.76 1.11
N VAL A 681 32.11 -46.88 1.22
CA VAL A 681 31.33 -48.05 0.79
C VAL A 681 30.62 -47.76 -0.53
N VAL A 682 30.65 -48.70 -1.46
CA VAL A 682 29.83 -48.67 -2.69
C VAL A 682 28.72 -49.73 -2.58
N ILE A 683 27.47 -49.29 -2.76
CA ILE A 683 26.27 -50.13 -2.78
C ILE A 683 25.79 -50.25 -4.22
N SER A 684 25.69 -51.47 -4.73
CA SER A 684 25.30 -51.75 -6.12
C SER A 684 24.20 -52.81 -6.20
N TYR A 685 23.38 -52.73 -7.25
CA TYR A 685 22.35 -53.73 -7.59
C TYR A 685 22.45 -54.07 -9.09
N LEU A 686 22.52 -55.36 -9.42
CA LEU A 686 22.69 -55.86 -10.80
C LEU A 686 23.83 -55.14 -11.57
N SER A 687 24.98 -54.97 -10.91
CA SER A 687 26.17 -54.28 -11.44
C SER A 687 25.99 -52.77 -11.68
N LYS A 688 24.90 -52.16 -11.21
CA LYS A 688 24.71 -50.71 -11.22
C LYS A 688 24.97 -50.15 -9.83
N ASP A 689 25.88 -49.19 -9.73
CA ASP A 689 26.14 -48.47 -8.49
C ASP A 689 24.94 -47.58 -8.15
N LEU A 690 24.40 -47.77 -6.95
CA LEU A 690 23.25 -47.03 -6.43
C LEU A 690 23.72 -45.86 -5.56
N ALA A 691 24.68 -46.13 -4.67
CA ALA A 691 25.20 -45.13 -3.76
C ALA A 691 26.67 -45.36 -3.36
N ILE A 692 27.34 -44.27 -3.04
CA ILE A 692 28.64 -44.20 -2.37
C ILE A 692 28.38 -43.63 -0.97
N VAL A 693 28.80 -44.32 0.08
CA VAL A 693 28.64 -43.90 1.48
C VAL A 693 30.00 -43.53 2.03
N ASN A 694 30.20 -42.24 2.28
CA ASN A 694 31.52 -41.69 2.60
C ASN A 694 31.95 -42.04 4.03
N GLY A 695 33.23 -42.39 4.20
CA GLY A 695 33.84 -42.57 5.52
C GLY A 695 33.30 -43.73 6.36
N VAL A 696 32.49 -44.61 5.77
CA VAL A 696 31.91 -45.78 6.43
C VAL A 696 32.73 -47.03 6.11
N GLN A 697 32.85 -47.93 7.09
CA GLN A 697 33.44 -49.25 6.89
C GLN A 697 32.34 -50.28 6.64
N VAL A 698 32.50 -51.13 5.63
CA VAL A 698 31.50 -52.17 5.29
C VAL A 698 31.18 -53.09 6.47
N SER A 699 32.15 -53.30 7.39
CA SER A 699 31.98 -54.14 8.58
C SER A 699 30.98 -53.61 9.60
N VAL A 700 30.62 -52.32 9.55
CA VAL A 700 29.63 -51.72 10.46
C VAL A 700 28.21 -51.72 9.88
N LEU A 701 28.04 -52.15 8.61
CA LEU A 701 26.74 -52.23 7.96
C LEU A 701 26.12 -53.62 8.15
N SER A 702 24.86 -53.64 8.55
CA SER A 702 24.03 -54.84 8.67
C SER A 702 22.62 -54.58 8.12
N ASN A 703 21.76 -55.59 8.10
CA ASN A 703 20.37 -55.44 7.65
C ASN A 703 19.59 -54.33 8.39
N THR A 704 19.94 -54.00 9.64
CA THR A 704 19.25 -52.94 10.41
C THR A 704 19.60 -51.53 9.94
N ASN A 705 20.64 -51.38 9.11
CA ASN A 705 21.03 -50.11 8.50
C ASN A 705 20.28 -49.84 7.18
N PHE A 706 19.38 -50.73 6.79
CA PHE A 706 18.61 -50.62 5.56
C PHE A 706 17.12 -50.64 5.86
N ALA A 707 16.36 -49.84 5.11
CA ALA A 707 14.91 -49.91 5.04
C ALA A 707 14.51 -50.43 3.65
N PHE A 708 13.60 -51.40 3.60
CA PHE A 708 13.11 -51.98 2.35
C PHE A 708 11.61 -51.73 2.22
N GLY A 709 11.19 -51.31 1.03
CA GLY A 709 9.80 -51.00 0.67
C GLY A 709 9.30 -51.80 -0.51
#